data_AF-A0A948FAI6-F1
#
_entry.id   AF-A0A948FAI6-F1
#
_cell.length_a   1.000
_cell.length_b   1.000
_cell.length_c   1.000
_cell.angle_alpha   90.00
_cell.angle_beta   90.00
_cell.angle_gamma   90.00
#
_symmetry.space_group_name_H-M   'P 1'
#
loop_
_entity.id
_entity.type
_entity.pdbx_description
1 polymer ?
#
loop_
_entity_poly.entity_id
_entity_poly.type
_entity_poly.pdbx_seq_one_letter_code
_entity_poly.pdbx_strand_id
1 'polypeptide(L)'
;MTRSIHFLPDNVTINVEEGENLLSAAANAGVYIHAYCGGDGVCGKCQVIVEQGEVSCGSKAKTAKDEKVKLACQSFVVSDLVVRVPEETKEDGKALKRKPKTTRSISARSLEALIGKWDVAPPVEKRFIKLTPPTIEDNIPDLQRLLHAIRKGCHDCAEPTYDHPELLKELPFILREANWEVTIILLRGKRAEEPDRIIAIEPGDTTGNLFGLAVDIGTTTICGVLIDLNNGKVIAEASAYNEQIIYGEDVISRIIYSQRPGGLKALQNKVVRTINQVIESVCKKVIISPSDISYIMAAGNTIMSHLLLALDPKFLREAPYVPTCSQFPLTRAAGLGVYAHPSVRLFLYPSVASYVGGDIISGVHACQMHKSPKITLFIDIGTNGEIVIGNEEWMVCTACSAGPAFEGGGIKHGMRASKGAIENFHIHPETLEPMIITIARSKPRGICGSGLISIVSELLEAGVVDQQGKFNRNLEHKRIRTGLDGYEYVIAWSKDSGTRKDIVITEVDLDNLIRAKGAMYAGYMTLLESVGMTFTDLDRIIMAGNFGAYIDLERAICIGLLPDVDREKFYYLGNGSLLGAQISLTDHNRFRERMQVSRLMTNMELSESPQFMTHYMAALFLPHTDMSLFPSVSLKLSER
;
A
#
# COMPACT_ATOMS: atom_id res chain seq x y z
N MET A 1 -14.76 -8.42 -38.87
CA MET A 1 -15.22 -9.81 -38.59
C MET A 1 -14.85 -10.14 -37.15
N THR A 2 -15.55 -11.04 -36.48
CA THR A 2 -15.14 -11.51 -35.14
C THR A 2 -14.00 -12.53 -35.27
N ARG A 3 -12.98 -12.41 -34.42
CA ARG A 3 -11.80 -13.28 -34.37
C ARG A 3 -11.67 -13.89 -32.98
N SER A 4 -11.25 -15.15 -32.92
CA SER A 4 -11.05 -15.88 -31.66
C SER A 4 -9.60 -15.78 -31.21
N ILE A 5 -9.37 -15.46 -29.95
CA ILE A 5 -8.04 -15.46 -29.34
C ILE A 5 -8.03 -16.46 -28.19
N HIS A 6 -7.11 -17.41 -28.26
CA HIS A 6 -6.86 -18.37 -27.20
C HIS A 6 -5.56 -18.03 -26.45
N PHE A 7 -5.66 -17.76 -25.16
CA PHE A 7 -4.52 -17.41 -24.30
C PHE A 7 -4.00 -18.62 -23.53
N LEU A 8 -2.73 -18.91 -23.70
CA LEU A 8 -1.98 -19.92 -22.95
C LEU A 8 -1.07 -19.24 -21.92
N PRO A 9 -0.87 -19.83 -20.73
CA PRO A 9 -1.34 -21.16 -20.27
C PRO A 9 -2.72 -21.16 -19.59
N ASP A 10 -3.42 -20.02 -19.53
CA ASP A 10 -4.65 -19.89 -18.72
C ASP A 10 -5.89 -20.51 -19.38
N ASN A 11 -5.76 -21.01 -20.62
CA ASN A 11 -6.83 -21.65 -21.40
C ASN A 11 -8.10 -20.79 -21.49
N VAL A 12 -7.93 -19.47 -21.59
CA VAL A 12 -9.04 -18.53 -21.76
C VAL A 12 -9.18 -18.19 -23.23
N THR A 13 -10.41 -18.30 -23.75
CA THR A 13 -10.75 -17.90 -25.12
C THR A 13 -11.68 -16.69 -25.08
N ILE A 14 -11.38 -15.68 -25.89
CA ILE A 14 -12.24 -14.50 -26.08
C ILE A 14 -12.49 -14.27 -27.57
N ASN A 15 -13.67 -13.76 -27.91
CA ASN A 15 -13.99 -13.28 -29.25
C ASN A 15 -13.87 -11.76 -29.27
N VAL A 16 -13.09 -11.24 -30.21
CA VAL A 16 -12.82 -9.80 -30.39
C VAL A 16 -13.14 -9.37 -31.80
N GLU A 17 -13.26 -8.05 -32.01
CA GLU A 17 -13.36 -7.52 -33.36
C GLU A 17 -11.98 -7.48 -34.04
N GLU A 18 -11.94 -7.78 -35.33
CA GLU A 18 -10.74 -7.60 -36.15
C GLU A 18 -10.23 -6.15 -36.07
N GLY A 19 -8.95 -5.98 -35.75
CA GLY A 19 -8.33 -4.68 -35.47
C GLY A 19 -8.27 -4.31 -33.99
N GLU A 20 -8.83 -5.11 -33.06
CA GLU A 20 -8.69 -4.86 -31.63
C GLU A 20 -7.23 -5.02 -31.15
N ASN A 21 -6.81 -4.20 -30.18
CA ASN A 21 -5.47 -4.25 -29.63
C ASN A 21 -5.30 -5.49 -28.74
N LEU A 22 -4.21 -6.23 -28.92
CA LEU A 22 -3.98 -7.50 -28.24
C LEU A 22 -3.84 -7.36 -26.71
N LEU A 23 -3.29 -6.24 -26.22
CA LEU A 23 -3.23 -5.95 -24.78
C LEU A 23 -4.63 -5.71 -24.19
N SER A 24 -5.48 -4.97 -24.90
CA SER A 24 -6.88 -4.73 -24.48
C SER A 24 -7.69 -6.02 -24.49
N ALA A 25 -7.52 -6.85 -25.53
CA ALA A 25 -8.17 -8.15 -25.65
C ALA A 25 -7.80 -9.09 -24.50
N ALA A 26 -6.51 -9.13 -24.13
CA ALA A 26 -6.05 -9.90 -22.97
C ALA A 26 -6.65 -9.38 -21.65
N ALA A 27 -6.67 -8.06 -21.47
CA ALA A 27 -7.27 -7.43 -20.28
C ALA A 27 -8.78 -7.74 -20.17
N ASN A 28 -9.51 -7.71 -21.29
CA ASN A 28 -10.92 -8.07 -21.36
C ASN A 28 -11.16 -9.57 -21.06
N ALA A 29 -10.23 -10.43 -21.47
CA ALA A 29 -10.23 -11.86 -21.14
C ALA A 29 -9.79 -12.17 -19.70
N GLY A 30 -9.38 -11.16 -18.92
CA GLY A 30 -8.82 -11.36 -17.58
C GLY A 30 -7.42 -11.96 -17.56
N VAL A 31 -6.71 -11.94 -18.69
CA VAL A 31 -5.34 -12.42 -18.87
C VAL A 31 -4.39 -11.24 -18.69
N TYR A 32 -3.49 -11.33 -17.71
CA TYR A 32 -2.61 -10.23 -17.34
C TYR A 32 -1.31 -10.23 -18.17
N ILE A 33 -0.96 -9.07 -18.74
CA ILE A 33 0.28 -8.82 -19.47
C ILE A 33 0.89 -7.52 -18.92
N HIS A 34 2.17 -7.55 -18.54
CA HIS A 34 2.85 -6.36 -18.00
C HIS A 34 2.94 -5.21 -19.02
N ALA A 35 2.30 -4.08 -18.72
CA ALA A 35 2.32 -2.90 -19.59
C ALA A 35 2.67 -1.62 -18.79
N TYR A 36 3.90 -1.56 -18.25
CA TYR A 36 4.41 -0.45 -17.43
C TYR A 36 4.22 0.95 -18.04
N CYS A 37 4.21 1.06 -19.37
CA CYS A 37 4.00 2.34 -20.09
C CYS A 37 2.55 2.60 -20.51
N GLY A 38 1.56 1.86 -19.99
CA GLY A 38 0.15 2.08 -20.31
C GLY A 38 -0.26 1.83 -21.76
N GLY A 39 0.61 1.20 -22.57
CA GLY A 39 0.36 0.89 -23.98
C GLY A 39 1.22 1.67 -24.98
N ASP A 40 2.01 2.64 -24.54
CA ASP A 40 2.74 3.58 -25.41
C ASP A 40 3.95 2.98 -26.16
N GLY A 41 4.27 1.70 -25.93
CA GLY A 41 5.31 0.97 -26.67
C GLY A 41 6.76 1.32 -26.26
N VAL A 42 6.96 2.07 -25.17
CA VAL A 42 8.30 2.56 -24.75
C VAL A 42 9.02 1.65 -23.75
N CYS A 43 8.31 0.85 -22.95
CA CYS A 43 8.94 0.03 -21.89
C CYS A 43 9.46 -1.34 -22.37
N GLY A 44 8.94 -1.88 -23.49
CA GLY A 44 9.35 -3.18 -24.03
C GLY A 44 8.94 -4.42 -23.22
N LYS A 45 8.11 -4.27 -22.19
CA LYS A 45 7.77 -5.33 -21.23
C LYS A 45 6.45 -6.08 -21.52
N CYS A 46 5.64 -5.58 -22.46
CA CYS A 46 4.35 -6.17 -22.87
C CYS A 46 4.53 -7.37 -23.82
N GLN A 47 5.57 -8.19 -23.60
CA GLN A 47 5.99 -9.23 -24.55
C GLN A 47 5.08 -10.45 -24.48
N VAL A 48 4.61 -10.87 -25.65
CA VAL A 48 3.82 -12.08 -25.86
C VAL A 48 4.38 -12.88 -27.03
N ILE A 49 4.11 -14.18 -27.02
CA ILE A 49 4.51 -15.09 -28.09
C ILE A 49 3.26 -15.46 -28.88
N VAL A 50 3.23 -15.09 -30.17
CA VAL A 50 2.14 -15.52 -31.07
C VAL A 50 2.53 -16.89 -31.63
N GLU A 51 1.86 -17.94 -31.15
CA GLU A 51 2.12 -19.33 -31.58
C GLU A 51 1.39 -19.66 -32.87
N GLN A 52 0.18 -19.12 -33.06
CA GLN A 52 -0.64 -19.29 -34.26
C GLN A 52 -1.38 -17.99 -34.60
N GLY A 53 -1.61 -17.76 -35.89
CA GLY A 53 -2.30 -16.60 -36.42
C GLY A 53 -1.39 -15.39 -36.67
N GLU A 54 -1.99 -14.28 -37.10
CA GLU A 54 -1.28 -13.08 -37.55
C GLU A 54 -1.79 -11.83 -36.83
N VAL A 55 -0.83 -10.97 -36.47
CA VAL A 55 -1.08 -9.66 -35.87
C VAL A 55 -0.42 -8.56 -36.72
N SER A 56 -1.12 -7.45 -36.89
CA SER A 56 -0.57 -6.24 -37.49
C SER A 56 0.23 -5.47 -36.44
N CYS A 57 1.44 -5.02 -36.78
CA CYS A 57 2.35 -4.35 -35.85
C CYS A 57 2.53 -2.86 -36.22
N GLY A 58 2.53 -1.98 -35.22
CA GLY A 58 2.90 -0.57 -35.38
C GLY A 58 4.39 -0.38 -35.75
N SER A 59 4.71 0.70 -36.48
CA SER A 59 6.01 0.97 -37.12
C SER A 59 7.24 1.09 -36.20
N LYS A 60 7.09 0.93 -34.87
CA LYS A 60 8.18 0.93 -33.88
C LYS A 60 8.51 -0.45 -33.29
N ALA A 61 7.85 -1.53 -33.73
CA ALA A 61 8.05 -2.87 -33.20
C ALA A 61 9.12 -3.67 -33.99
N LYS A 62 10.40 -3.37 -33.76
CA LYS A 62 11.50 -4.29 -34.08
C LYS A 62 12.41 -4.43 -32.87
N THR A 63 12.03 -5.32 -31.95
CA THR A 63 12.94 -5.78 -30.90
C THR A 63 12.90 -7.31 -30.82
N ALA A 64 14.11 -7.88 -30.85
CA ALA A 64 14.51 -9.29 -30.77
C ALA A 64 14.58 -10.11 -32.08
N LYS A 65 15.61 -10.97 -32.14
CA LYS A 65 16.04 -11.86 -33.24
C LYS A 65 15.05 -13.00 -33.58
N ASP A 66 13.83 -12.97 -33.06
CA ASP A 66 12.87 -14.07 -33.15
C ASP A 66 11.50 -13.54 -33.61
N GLU A 67 11.04 -13.95 -34.81
CA GLU A 67 9.88 -13.34 -35.50
C GLU A 67 8.55 -13.50 -34.74
N LYS A 68 8.49 -14.42 -33.77
CA LYS A 68 7.28 -14.80 -33.02
C LYS A 68 7.02 -13.98 -31.75
N VAL A 69 8.01 -13.25 -31.24
CA VAL A 69 7.83 -12.41 -30.04
C VAL A 69 7.34 -11.03 -30.46
N LYS A 70 6.19 -10.61 -29.94
CA LYS A 70 5.55 -9.33 -30.25
C LYS A 70 5.23 -8.55 -28.97
N LEU A 71 5.13 -7.23 -29.10
CA LEU A 71 4.62 -6.36 -28.05
C LEU A 71 3.10 -6.34 -28.13
N ALA A 72 2.41 -6.90 -27.15
CA ALA A 72 0.94 -6.96 -27.10
C ALA A 72 0.31 -5.56 -27.24
N CYS A 73 0.95 -4.55 -26.64
CA CYS A 73 0.52 -3.17 -26.68
C CYS A 73 0.60 -2.52 -28.08
N GLN A 74 1.39 -3.08 -29.00
CA GLN A 74 1.61 -2.57 -30.36
C GLN A 74 1.14 -3.58 -31.43
N SER A 75 0.36 -4.58 -31.03
CA SER A 75 -0.13 -5.65 -31.90
C SER A 75 -1.66 -5.59 -32.01
N PHE A 76 -2.17 -5.65 -33.24
CA PHE A 76 -3.60 -5.61 -33.56
C PHE A 76 -4.02 -6.90 -34.24
N VAL A 77 -5.20 -7.41 -33.88
CA VAL A 77 -5.67 -8.76 -34.25
C VAL A 77 -6.14 -8.78 -35.71
N VAL A 78 -5.60 -9.69 -36.53
CA VAL A 78 -5.96 -9.83 -37.96
C VAL A 78 -6.64 -11.18 -38.26
N SER A 79 -6.18 -12.26 -37.62
CA SER A 79 -6.77 -13.59 -37.73
C SER A 79 -6.99 -14.22 -36.35
N ASP A 80 -7.50 -15.44 -36.32
CA ASP A 80 -7.65 -16.19 -35.05
C ASP A 80 -6.27 -16.50 -34.48
N LEU A 81 -6.08 -16.23 -33.19
CA LEU A 81 -4.77 -16.25 -32.53
C LEU A 81 -4.68 -17.33 -31.46
N VAL A 82 -3.50 -17.93 -31.34
CA VAL A 82 -3.06 -18.62 -30.12
C VAL A 82 -1.87 -17.85 -29.56
N VAL A 83 -2.04 -17.27 -28.38
CA VAL A 83 -1.06 -16.37 -27.77
C VAL A 83 -0.60 -16.95 -26.44
N ARG A 84 0.71 -17.18 -26.31
CA ARG A 84 1.34 -17.61 -25.07
C ARG A 84 1.88 -16.41 -24.29
N VAL A 85 1.42 -16.27 -23.05
CA VAL A 85 1.95 -15.34 -22.07
C VAL A 85 3.08 -16.04 -21.28
N PRO A 86 4.32 -15.52 -21.27
CA PRO A 86 5.43 -16.14 -20.55
C PRO A 86 5.17 -16.24 -19.03
N GLU A 87 5.51 -17.36 -18.39
CA GLU A 87 5.25 -17.66 -16.94
C GLU A 87 5.88 -16.68 -15.93
N GLU A 88 6.61 -15.67 -16.39
CA GLU A 88 7.10 -14.54 -15.60
C GLU A 88 5.96 -13.59 -15.12
N THR A 89 4.70 -13.84 -15.54
CA THR A 89 3.51 -12.98 -15.32
C THR A 89 2.46 -13.49 -14.32
N LYS A 90 2.64 -14.68 -13.69
CA LYS A 90 1.63 -15.22 -12.76
C LYS A 90 1.80 -14.73 -11.31
N GLU A 91 0.73 -14.18 -10.73
CA GLU A 91 0.62 -13.91 -9.31
C GLU A 91 0.48 -15.22 -8.49
N ASP A 92 1.43 -15.48 -7.59
CA ASP A 92 1.24 -16.41 -6.47
C ASP A 92 0.90 -15.60 -5.21
N GLY A 93 -0.40 -15.44 -4.92
CA GLY A 93 -0.93 -14.75 -3.73
C GLY A 93 -0.59 -15.39 -2.37
N LYS A 94 0.38 -16.31 -2.31
CA LYS A 94 0.84 -16.97 -1.07
C LYS A 94 2.06 -16.30 -0.43
N ALA A 95 2.76 -15.42 -1.14
CA ALA A 95 3.96 -14.75 -0.62
C ALA A 95 3.66 -13.73 0.51
N LEU A 96 2.44 -13.19 0.56
CA LEU A 96 2.05 -12.10 1.47
C LEU A 96 1.82 -12.54 2.94
N LYS A 97 1.97 -13.83 3.28
CA LYS A 97 1.61 -14.38 4.61
C LYS A 97 2.78 -14.60 5.57
N ARG A 98 3.98 -14.11 5.28
CA ARG A 98 5.15 -14.42 6.11
C ARG A 98 5.48 -13.26 7.05
N LYS A 99 5.18 -13.43 8.35
CA LYS A 99 5.75 -12.57 9.40
C LYS A 99 7.29 -12.73 9.38
N PRO A 100 8.06 -11.63 9.27
CA PRO A 100 9.51 -11.70 9.14
C PRO A 100 10.17 -12.18 10.44
N LYS A 101 11.15 -13.08 10.32
CA LYS A 101 12.16 -13.31 11.36
C LYS A 101 13.36 -12.44 10.98
N THR A 102 13.55 -11.32 11.67
CA THR A 102 14.66 -10.39 11.42
C THR A 102 15.99 -10.96 11.91
N THR A 103 17.05 -10.75 11.12
CA THR A 103 18.44 -11.19 11.43
C THR A 103 19.20 -10.21 12.33
N ARG A 104 18.65 -9.03 12.62
CA ARG A 104 18.98 -8.20 13.79
C ARG A 104 17.68 -7.54 14.24
N SER A 105 17.24 -7.89 15.44
CA SER A 105 15.99 -7.39 16.00
C SER A 105 16.13 -5.90 16.33
N ILE A 106 15.56 -5.02 15.50
CA ILE A 106 15.00 -3.78 16.03
C ILE A 106 14.02 -4.24 17.13
N SER A 107 14.39 -4.02 18.38
CA SER A 107 13.86 -4.82 19.49
C SER A 107 12.33 -4.66 19.59
N ALA A 108 11.60 -5.76 19.75
CA ALA A 108 10.15 -5.74 19.93
C ALA A 108 9.72 -4.91 21.17
N ARG A 109 10.59 -4.79 22.18
CA ARG A 109 10.39 -3.94 23.36
C ARG A 109 10.21 -2.46 23.01
N SER A 110 10.83 -2.00 21.92
CA SER A 110 10.82 -0.61 21.49
C SER A 110 9.48 -0.20 20.85
N LEU A 111 8.73 -1.15 20.29
CA LEU A 111 7.49 -0.88 19.54
C LEU A 111 6.28 -0.67 20.47
N GLU A 112 6.17 -1.49 21.53
CA GLU A 112 5.10 -1.38 22.54
C GLU A 112 5.11 0.00 23.22
N ALA A 113 6.32 0.54 23.45
CA ALA A 113 6.49 1.87 24.04
C ALA A 113 6.01 3.01 23.10
N LEU A 114 6.10 2.83 21.77
CA LEU A 114 5.62 3.82 20.80
C LEU A 114 4.10 3.78 20.67
N ILE A 115 3.54 2.58 20.48
CA ILE A 115 2.10 2.42 20.23
C ILE A 115 1.28 2.68 21.50
N GLY A 116 1.85 2.32 22.66
CA GLY A 116 1.17 2.35 23.95
C GLY A 116 0.06 1.30 24.03
N LYS A 117 -0.72 1.38 25.11
CA LYS A 117 -1.96 0.61 25.27
C LYS A 117 -3.15 1.47 24.82
N TRP A 118 -4.23 0.82 24.44
CA TRP A 118 -5.51 1.44 24.15
C TRP A 118 -6.64 0.55 24.64
N ASP A 119 -7.82 1.14 24.83
CA ASP A 119 -8.97 0.43 25.37
C ASP A 119 -9.78 -0.22 24.25
N VAL A 120 -10.40 -1.36 24.53
CA VAL A 120 -11.37 -1.97 23.61
C VAL A 120 -12.72 -1.33 23.89
N ALA A 121 -12.95 -0.18 23.25
CA ALA A 121 -14.16 0.61 23.35
C ALA A 121 -14.56 1.10 21.94
N PRO A 122 -15.01 0.18 21.05
CA PRO A 122 -15.26 0.50 19.65
C PRO A 122 -16.34 1.58 19.49
N PRO A 123 -16.32 2.35 18.39
CA PRO A 123 -17.39 3.30 18.07
C PRO A 123 -18.76 2.65 17.83
N VAL A 124 -18.81 1.33 17.61
CA VAL A 124 -20.04 0.58 17.38
C VAL A 124 -20.29 -0.40 18.53
N GLU A 125 -21.53 -0.46 19.00
CA GLU A 125 -21.95 -1.27 20.13
C GLU A 125 -23.22 -2.06 19.78
N LYS A 126 -23.30 -3.34 20.18
CA LYS A 126 -24.52 -4.14 20.11
C LYS A 126 -25.18 -4.22 21.48
N ARG A 127 -26.50 -3.99 21.55
CA ARG A 127 -27.29 -4.15 22.78
C ARG A 127 -28.48 -5.05 22.54
N PHE A 128 -28.57 -6.15 23.30
CA PHE A 128 -29.76 -6.99 23.31
C PHE A 128 -30.87 -6.34 24.15
N ILE A 129 -32.08 -6.29 23.60
CA ILE A 129 -33.24 -5.67 24.23
C ILE A 129 -34.46 -6.57 24.06
N LYS A 130 -35.11 -6.84 25.20
CA LYS A 130 -36.41 -7.50 25.24
C LYS A 130 -37.51 -6.45 25.41
N LEU A 131 -38.32 -6.27 24.37
CA LEU A 131 -39.44 -5.34 24.36
C LEU A 131 -40.70 -6.03 24.89
N THR A 132 -41.59 -5.23 25.48
CA THR A 132 -42.92 -5.71 25.86
C THR A 132 -43.84 -5.64 24.64
N PRO A 133 -44.50 -6.74 24.23
CA PRO A 133 -45.44 -6.75 23.11
C PRO A 133 -46.57 -5.71 23.30
N PRO A 134 -47.13 -5.13 22.22
CA PRO A 134 -48.22 -4.18 22.30
C PRO A 134 -49.49 -4.85 22.83
N THR A 135 -50.25 -4.09 23.62
CA THR A 135 -51.58 -4.47 24.13
C THR A 135 -52.59 -3.39 23.75
N ILE A 136 -53.88 -3.60 24.08
CA ILE A 136 -54.90 -2.56 23.88
C ILE A 136 -54.60 -1.35 24.77
N GLU A 137 -54.08 -1.60 25.98
CA GLU A 137 -53.73 -0.60 26.98
C GLU A 137 -52.39 0.10 26.69
N ASP A 138 -51.49 -0.55 25.94
CA ASP A 138 -50.19 -0.02 25.53
C ASP A 138 -49.96 -0.23 24.02
N ASN A 139 -50.52 0.67 23.23
CA ASN A 139 -50.49 0.69 21.77
C ASN A 139 -49.50 1.72 21.18
N ILE A 140 -48.44 2.08 21.92
CA ILE A 140 -47.44 3.03 21.43
C ILE A 140 -46.74 2.53 20.15
N PRO A 141 -46.32 3.43 19.25
CA PRO A 141 -45.63 3.06 18.01
C PRO A 141 -44.33 2.28 18.26
N ASP A 142 -44.00 1.37 17.34
CA ASP A 142 -42.85 0.46 17.44
C ASP A 142 -41.51 1.18 17.67
N LEU A 143 -41.26 2.30 17.00
CA LEU A 143 -40.05 3.11 17.23
C LEU A 143 -40.00 3.67 18.64
N GLN A 144 -41.12 4.19 19.16
CA GLN A 144 -41.15 4.75 20.51
C GLN A 144 -41.06 3.67 21.59
N ARG A 145 -41.62 2.49 21.32
CA ARG A 145 -41.43 1.30 22.16
C ARG A 145 -39.95 0.93 22.27
N LEU A 146 -39.24 0.94 21.14
CA LEU A 146 -37.80 0.68 21.10
C LEU A 146 -37.00 1.75 21.85
N LEU A 147 -37.23 3.03 21.55
CA LEU A 147 -36.52 4.15 22.18
C LEU A 147 -36.76 4.19 23.70
N HIS A 148 -37.99 3.93 24.15
CA HIS A 148 -38.31 3.83 25.57
C HIS A 148 -37.53 2.70 26.27
N ALA A 149 -37.43 1.53 25.63
CA ALA A 149 -36.67 0.41 26.17
C ALA A 149 -35.17 0.71 26.26
N ILE A 150 -34.61 1.39 25.25
CA ILE A 150 -33.21 1.86 25.28
C ILE A 150 -32.98 2.80 26.46
N ARG A 151 -33.87 3.77 26.66
CA ARG A 151 -33.77 4.76 27.75
C ARG A 151 -33.91 4.14 29.13
N LYS A 152 -34.78 3.15 29.28
CA LYS A 152 -34.93 2.40 30.55
C LYS A 152 -33.64 1.68 30.95
N GLY A 153 -32.80 1.29 29.99
CA GLY A 153 -31.48 0.70 30.22
C GLY A 153 -30.36 1.71 30.48
N CYS A 154 -30.58 3.01 30.23
CA CYS A 154 -29.59 4.07 30.46
C CYS A 154 -30.28 5.43 30.68
N HIS A 155 -30.46 5.81 31.96
CA HIS A 155 -31.19 7.03 32.33
C HIS A 155 -30.50 8.33 31.91
N ASP A 156 -29.17 8.35 31.87
CA ASP A 156 -28.35 9.54 31.51
C ASP A 156 -27.97 9.60 30.02
N CYS A 157 -28.34 8.60 29.22
CA CYS A 157 -28.04 8.60 27.80
C CYS A 157 -28.97 9.57 27.05
N ALA A 158 -28.40 10.33 26.11
CA ALA A 158 -29.19 11.03 25.12
C ALA A 158 -30.03 10.02 24.31
N GLU A 159 -31.26 10.40 23.96
CA GLU A 159 -32.11 9.56 23.11
C GLU A 159 -31.42 9.39 21.74
N PRO A 160 -31.21 8.14 21.28
CA PRO A 160 -30.51 7.92 20.03
C PRO A 160 -31.38 8.32 18.84
N THR A 161 -30.73 8.79 17.79
CA THR A 161 -31.36 9.04 16.48
C THR A 161 -31.32 7.76 15.65
N TYR A 162 -32.02 7.72 14.51
CA TYR A 162 -31.89 6.63 13.53
C TYR A 162 -31.12 7.14 12.30
N ASP A 163 -30.22 6.32 11.76
CA ASP A 163 -29.31 6.80 10.70
C ASP A 163 -29.95 6.83 9.30
N HIS A 164 -31.01 6.05 9.06
CA HIS A 164 -31.67 6.03 7.75
C HIS A 164 -33.16 5.64 7.77
N PRO A 165 -33.95 6.13 6.80
CA PRO A 165 -35.38 5.80 6.70
C PRO A 165 -35.67 4.32 6.45
N GLU A 166 -34.78 3.57 5.80
CA GLU A 166 -35.02 2.16 5.50
C GLU A 166 -35.13 1.31 6.79
N LEU A 167 -34.46 1.70 7.88
CA LEU A 167 -34.61 1.07 9.19
C LEU A 167 -36.08 1.03 9.64
N LEU A 168 -36.82 2.12 9.41
CA LEU A 168 -38.21 2.25 9.84
C LEU A 168 -39.16 1.39 9.00
N LYS A 169 -38.76 1.03 7.78
CA LYS A 169 -39.55 0.15 6.90
C LYS A 169 -39.51 -1.29 7.40
N GLU A 170 -38.36 -1.73 7.91
CA GLU A 170 -38.13 -3.11 8.37
C GLU A 170 -38.50 -3.32 9.85
N LEU A 171 -38.40 -2.26 10.67
CA LEU A 171 -38.60 -2.31 12.12
C LEU A 171 -39.86 -3.09 12.55
N PRO A 172 -41.08 -2.82 12.03
CA PRO A 172 -42.28 -3.52 12.50
C PRO A 172 -42.25 -5.03 12.28
N PHE A 173 -41.60 -5.47 11.19
CA PHE A 173 -41.49 -6.88 10.83
C PHE A 173 -40.47 -7.57 11.72
N ILE A 174 -39.28 -6.98 11.86
CA ILE A 174 -38.20 -7.52 12.71
C ILE A 174 -38.68 -7.71 14.15
N LEU A 175 -39.34 -6.70 14.73
CA LEU A 175 -39.81 -6.80 16.12
C LEU A 175 -40.80 -7.95 16.33
N ARG A 176 -41.70 -8.19 15.38
CA ARG A 176 -42.74 -9.22 15.49
C ARG A 176 -42.19 -10.62 15.21
N GLU A 177 -41.39 -10.77 14.16
CA GLU A 177 -40.76 -12.04 13.78
C GLU A 177 -39.80 -12.54 14.85
N ALA A 178 -39.09 -11.62 15.51
CA ALA A 178 -38.17 -11.93 16.59
C ALA A 178 -38.83 -12.07 17.97
N ASN A 179 -40.17 -12.14 18.04
CA ASN A 179 -40.92 -12.21 19.29
C ASN A 179 -40.52 -11.13 20.31
N TRP A 180 -40.28 -9.91 19.81
CA TRP A 180 -39.91 -8.73 20.61
C TRP A 180 -38.55 -8.85 21.33
N GLU A 181 -37.71 -9.81 20.92
CA GLU A 181 -36.34 -9.98 21.37
C GLU A 181 -35.39 -9.61 20.24
N VAL A 182 -34.72 -8.46 20.35
CA VAL A 182 -33.89 -7.92 19.26
C VAL A 182 -32.57 -7.39 19.77
N THR A 183 -31.57 -7.36 18.89
CA THR A 183 -30.30 -6.69 19.15
C THR A 183 -30.23 -5.42 18.32
N ILE A 184 -30.02 -4.27 18.98
CA ILE A 184 -29.76 -3.01 18.29
C ILE A 184 -28.27 -2.82 18.08
N ILE A 185 -27.91 -2.26 16.94
CA ILE A 185 -26.54 -1.83 16.64
C ILE A 185 -26.50 -0.31 16.70
N LEU A 186 -25.74 0.23 17.66
CA LEU A 186 -25.57 1.65 17.90
C LEU A 186 -24.20 2.10 17.39
N LEU A 187 -24.17 3.22 16.67
CA LEU A 187 -22.95 3.94 16.32
C LEU A 187 -22.85 5.19 17.19
N ARG A 188 -21.75 5.31 17.93
CA ARG A 188 -21.50 6.45 18.82
C ARG A 188 -21.32 7.74 18.04
N GLY A 189 -21.83 8.83 18.60
CA GLY A 189 -21.65 10.17 18.06
C GLY A 189 -20.18 10.52 17.82
N LYS A 190 -19.89 11.21 16.70
CA LYS A 190 -18.50 11.59 16.37
C LYS A 190 -17.93 12.52 17.44
N ARG A 191 -18.79 13.39 18.00
CA ARG A 191 -18.49 14.28 19.13
C ARG A 191 -19.22 13.81 20.38
N ALA A 192 -18.74 14.21 21.57
CA ALA A 192 -19.37 13.82 22.83
C ALA A 192 -20.83 14.31 22.96
N GLU A 193 -21.15 15.41 22.27
CA GLU A 193 -22.48 16.04 22.30
C GLU A 193 -23.43 15.49 21.23
N GLU A 194 -22.93 14.71 20.27
CA GLU A 194 -23.77 14.10 19.24
C GLU A 194 -24.45 12.84 19.81
N PRO A 195 -25.78 12.67 19.64
CA PRO A 195 -26.45 11.46 20.07
C PRO A 195 -25.99 10.25 19.26
N ASP A 196 -26.06 9.08 19.90
CA ASP A 196 -25.82 7.81 19.23
C ASP A 196 -26.86 7.58 18.12
N ARG A 197 -26.49 6.74 17.15
CA ARG A 197 -27.35 6.41 16.00
C ARG A 197 -27.66 4.94 15.96
N ILE A 198 -28.95 4.60 15.89
CA ILE A 198 -29.40 3.25 15.55
C ILE A 198 -29.10 3.02 14.08
N ILE A 199 -28.21 2.06 13.88
CA ILE A 199 -27.52 1.80 12.61
C ILE A 199 -28.14 0.57 11.94
N ALA A 200 -28.51 -0.45 12.71
CA ALA A 200 -29.22 -1.66 12.30
C ALA A 200 -29.95 -2.29 13.50
N ILE A 201 -30.88 -3.19 13.22
CA ILE A 201 -31.59 -4.01 14.22
C ILE A 201 -31.57 -5.45 13.71
N GLU A 202 -31.20 -6.39 14.57
CA GLU A 202 -31.08 -7.81 14.26
C GLU A 202 -32.07 -8.61 15.14
N PRO A 203 -32.68 -9.69 14.62
CA PRO A 203 -33.56 -10.55 15.41
C PRO A 203 -32.76 -11.39 16.42
N GLY A 204 -33.27 -11.52 17.64
CA GLY A 204 -32.66 -12.30 18.71
C GLY A 204 -31.44 -11.63 19.36
N ASP A 205 -30.69 -12.41 20.17
CA ASP A 205 -29.43 -11.97 20.79
C ASP A 205 -28.24 -12.31 19.89
N THR A 206 -27.65 -11.26 19.30
CA THR A 206 -26.47 -11.35 18.43
C THR A 206 -25.29 -10.59 19.02
N THR A 207 -25.34 -10.20 20.30
CA THR A 207 -24.32 -9.38 20.96
C THR A 207 -22.93 -10.02 20.94
N GLY A 208 -22.86 -11.36 20.94
CA GLY A 208 -21.60 -12.11 20.82
C GLY A 208 -20.88 -11.97 19.47
N ASN A 209 -21.58 -11.55 18.42
CA ASN A 209 -21.05 -11.45 17.05
C ASN A 209 -20.92 -9.98 16.64
N LEU A 210 -19.84 -9.32 17.07
CA LEU A 210 -19.54 -7.94 16.73
C LEU A 210 -18.17 -7.84 16.06
N PHE A 211 -18.17 -7.77 14.72
CA PHE A 211 -16.95 -7.74 13.93
C PHE A 211 -16.74 -6.39 13.26
N GLY A 212 -15.48 -6.00 13.11
CA GLY A 212 -15.07 -4.84 12.33
C GLY A 212 -13.92 -5.16 11.40
N LEU A 213 -13.76 -4.34 10.36
CA LEU A 213 -12.68 -4.48 9.39
C LEU A 213 -11.82 -3.21 9.33
N ALA A 214 -10.54 -3.35 9.64
CA ALA A 214 -9.54 -2.32 9.35
C ALA A 214 -8.95 -2.57 7.96
N VAL A 215 -8.86 -1.54 7.11
CA VAL A 215 -8.38 -1.64 5.73
C VAL A 215 -7.30 -0.60 5.46
N ASP A 216 -6.19 -1.03 4.86
CA ASP A 216 -5.16 -0.17 4.29
C ASP A 216 -5.26 -0.24 2.76
N ILE A 217 -5.57 0.90 2.14
CA ILE A 217 -5.78 1.05 0.70
C ILE A 217 -4.50 1.64 0.09
N GLY A 218 -3.50 0.79 -0.08
CA GLY A 218 -2.27 1.16 -0.76
C GLY A 218 -2.47 1.26 -2.28
N THR A 219 -1.63 2.07 -2.93
CA THR A 219 -1.54 2.14 -4.39
C THR A 219 -1.30 0.75 -4.97
N THR A 220 -0.45 -0.02 -4.31
CA THR A 220 0.05 -1.30 -4.80
C THR A 220 -0.68 -2.51 -4.20
N THR A 221 -1.04 -2.45 -2.92
CA THR A 221 -1.61 -3.57 -2.17
C THR A 221 -2.71 -3.04 -1.25
N ILE A 222 -3.82 -3.76 -1.19
CA ILE A 222 -4.87 -3.51 -0.19
C ILE A 222 -4.78 -4.60 0.86
N CYS A 223 -4.64 -4.20 2.12
CA CYS A 223 -4.60 -5.11 3.26
C CYS A 223 -5.85 -4.92 4.12
N GLY A 224 -6.38 -6.00 4.69
CA GLY A 224 -7.52 -5.95 5.60
C GLY A 224 -7.35 -6.88 6.79
N VAL A 225 -7.77 -6.40 7.96
CA VAL A 225 -7.72 -7.11 9.24
C VAL A 225 -9.12 -7.12 9.84
N LEU A 226 -9.65 -8.32 10.01
CA LEU A 226 -10.91 -8.57 10.68
C LEU A 226 -10.68 -8.71 12.18
N ILE A 227 -11.43 -7.95 12.97
CA ILE A 227 -11.29 -7.84 14.42
C ILE A 227 -12.62 -8.17 15.09
N ASP A 228 -12.55 -8.93 16.18
CA ASP A 228 -13.64 -9.08 17.14
C ASP A 228 -13.66 -7.83 18.03
N LEU A 229 -14.67 -6.98 17.86
CA LEU A 229 -14.75 -5.71 18.57
C LEU A 229 -15.19 -5.88 20.03
N ASN A 230 -15.66 -7.07 20.44
CA ASN A 230 -15.97 -7.34 21.85
C ASN A 230 -14.70 -7.47 22.71
N ASN A 231 -13.58 -7.90 22.12
CA ASN A 231 -12.33 -8.16 22.85
C ASN A 231 -11.07 -7.58 22.18
N GLY A 232 -11.21 -6.93 21.02
CA GLY A 232 -10.15 -6.28 20.28
C GLY A 232 -9.18 -7.24 19.57
N LYS A 233 -9.47 -8.55 19.52
CA LYS A 233 -8.56 -9.53 18.93
C LYS A 233 -8.67 -9.57 17.41
N VAL A 234 -7.52 -9.57 16.76
CA VAL A 234 -7.40 -9.88 15.32
C VAL A 234 -7.77 -11.34 15.09
N ILE A 235 -8.81 -11.58 14.29
CA ILE A 235 -9.31 -12.92 13.97
C ILE A 235 -8.73 -13.43 12.65
N ALA A 236 -8.65 -12.55 11.65
CA ALA A 236 -8.13 -12.89 10.34
C ALA A 236 -7.52 -11.67 9.65
N GLU A 237 -6.51 -11.92 8.83
CA GLU A 237 -5.88 -10.91 7.97
C GLU A 237 -5.85 -11.41 6.53
N ALA A 238 -6.01 -10.53 5.56
CA ALA A 238 -5.84 -10.82 4.14
C ALA A 238 -5.28 -9.61 3.41
N SER A 239 -4.70 -9.86 2.24
CA SER A 239 -4.17 -8.82 1.37
C SER A 239 -4.34 -9.24 -0.08
N ALA A 240 -4.57 -8.27 -0.95
CA ALA A 240 -4.68 -8.47 -2.40
C ALA A 240 -3.92 -7.36 -3.13
N TYR A 241 -3.47 -7.65 -4.35
CA TYR A 241 -2.96 -6.63 -5.25
C TYR A 241 -4.08 -5.67 -5.62
N ASN A 242 -3.77 -4.37 -5.61
CA ASN A 242 -4.75 -3.37 -6.02
C ASN A 242 -4.99 -3.50 -7.54
N GLU A 243 -6.18 -3.97 -7.93
CA GLU A 243 -6.51 -4.20 -9.34
C GLU A 243 -6.45 -2.93 -10.20
N GLN A 244 -6.35 -1.73 -9.60
CA GLN A 244 -6.09 -0.50 -10.33
C GLN A 244 -4.74 -0.48 -11.06
N ILE A 245 -3.79 -1.37 -10.68
CA ILE A 245 -2.47 -1.48 -11.30
C ILE A 245 -2.53 -1.66 -12.82
N ILE A 246 -3.61 -2.27 -13.35
CA ILE A 246 -3.80 -2.48 -14.79
C ILE A 246 -3.97 -1.16 -15.57
N TYR A 247 -4.36 -0.08 -14.89
CA TYR A 247 -4.59 1.24 -15.48
C TYR A 247 -3.46 2.24 -15.16
N GLY A 248 -2.55 1.87 -14.26
CA GLY A 248 -1.43 2.71 -13.83
C GLY A 248 -0.78 2.13 -12.58
N GLU A 249 0.54 2.04 -12.59
CA GLU A 249 1.30 1.51 -11.44
C GLU A 249 1.39 2.54 -10.31
N ASP A 250 1.45 3.82 -10.64
CA ASP A 250 1.54 4.94 -9.72
C ASP A 250 0.23 5.76 -9.65
N VAL A 251 0.18 6.72 -8.73
CA VAL A 251 -1.00 7.56 -8.51
C VAL A 251 -1.25 8.55 -9.65
N ILE A 252 -0.22 9.09 -10.30
CA ILE A 252 -0.35 10.08 -11.38
C ILE A 252 -0.93 9.45 -12.64
N SER A 253 -0.42 8.28 -13.04
CA SER A 253 -0.96 7.52 -14.19
C SER A 253 -2.43 7.16 -13.99
N ARG A 254 -2.83 6.82 -12.76
CA ARG A 254 -4.25 6.60 -12.42
C ARG A 254 -5.09 7.88 -12.51
N ILE A 255 -4.57 9.02 -12.05
CA ILE A 255 -5.26 10.30 -12.23
C ILE A 255 -5.46 10.57 -13.73
N ILE A 256 -4.43 10.41 -14.56
CA ILE A 256 -4.54 10.59 -16.02
C ILE A 256 -5.60 9.66 -16.61
N TYR A 257 -5.60 8.37 -16.23
CA TYR A 257 -6.58 7.41 -16.71
C TYR A 257 -8.01 7.77 -16.30
N SER A 258 -8.20 8.30 -15.07
CA SER A 258 -9.52 8.68 -14.57
C SER A 258 -10.25 9.71 -15.45
N GLN A 259 -9.49 10.53 -16.18
CA GLN A 259 -9.99 11.59 -17.07
C GLN A 259 -10.53 11.06 -18.40
N ARG A 260 -10.30 9.78 -18.73
CA ARG A 260 -10.88 9.14 -19.91
C ARG A 260 -12.39 8.89 -19.66
N PRO A 261 -13.23 8.86 -20.71
CA PRO A 261 -14.64 8.50 -20.57
C PRO A 261 -14.82 7.17 -19.80
N GLY A 262 -15.51 7.21 -18.66
CA GLY A 262 -15.71 6.05 -17.78
C GLY A 262 -14.50 5.62 -16.93
N GLY A 263 -13.34 6.28 -17.08
CA GLY A 263 -12.08 5.91 -16.41
C GLY A 263 -12.17 5.98 -14.89
N LEU A 264 -12.76 7.04 -14.34
CA LEU A 264 -12.96 7.19 -12.88
C LEU A 264 -13.80 6.05 -12.30
N LYS A 265 -14.92 5.69 -12.96
CA LYS A 265 -15.78 4.60 -12.50
C LYS A 265 -15.08 3.24 -12.62
N ALA A 266 -14.29 3.02 -13.67
CA ALA A 266 -13.49 1.81 -13.82
C ALA A 266 -12.48 1.66 -12.67
N LEU A 267 -11.72 2.72 -12.35
CA LEU A 267 -10.78 2.73 -11.22
C LEU A 267 -11.49 2.49 -9.88
N GLN A 268 -12.65 3.13 -9.65
CA GLN A 268 -13.44 2.94 -8.44
C GLN A 268 -13.94 1.50 -8.29
N ASN A 269 -14.45 0.91 -9.38
CA ASN A 269 -14.89 -0.48 -9.39
C ASN A 269 -13.73 -1.44 -9.06
N LYS A 270 -12.51 -1.17 -9.54
CA LYS A 270 -11.33 -2.01 -9.26
C LYS A 270 -10.90 -1.99 -7.80
N VAL A 271 -10.84 -0.81 -7.19
CA VAL A 271 -10.50 -0.72 -5.75
C VAL A 271 -11.57 -1.38 -4.88
N VAL A 272 -12.86 -1.18 -5.19
CA VAL A 272 -13.96 -1.85 -4.47
C VAL A 272 -13.92 -3.37 -4.64
N ARG A 273 -13.68 -3.86 -5.86
CA ARG A 273 -13.55 -5.30 -6.11
C ARG A 273 -12.40 -5.91 -5.30
N THR A 274 -11.27 -5.21 -5.22
CA THR A 274 -10.12 -5.65 -4.43
C THR A 274 -10.46 -5.68 -2.93
N ILE A 275 -11.15 -4.65 -2.40
CA ILE A 275 -11.65 -4.63 -1.02
C ILE A 275 -12.59 -5.82 -0.77
N ASN A 276 -13.49 -6.12 -1.71
CA ASN A 276 -14.41 -7.26 -1.60
C ASN A 276 -13.68 -8.61 -1.59
N GLN A 277 -12.61 -8.77 -2.37
CA GLN A 277 -11.76 -9.97 -2.30
C GLN A 277 -11.09 -10.12 -0.93
N VAL A 278 -10.64 -9.02 -0.34
CA VAL A 278 -10.08 -9.01 1.02
C VAL A 278 -11.15 -9.41 2.03
N ILE A 279 -12.35 -8.82 1.96
CA ILE A 279 -13.50 -9.15 2.82
C ILE A 279 -13.85 -10.63 2.72
N GLU A 280 -14.03 -11.15 1.51
CA GLU A 280 -14.33 -12.56 1.30
C GLU A 280 -13.23 -13.46 1.86
N SER A 281 -11.96 -13.09 1.67
CA SER A 281 -10.82 -13.88 2.13
C SER A 281 -10.74 -13.94 3.65
N VAL A 282 -11.01 -12.85 4.37
CA VAL A 282 -11.06 -12.87 5.83
C VAL A 282 -12.30 -13.62 6.34
N CYS A 283 -13.47 -13.38 5.75
CA CYS A 283 -14.72 -14.03 6.14
C CYS A 283 -14.67 -15.55 5.93
N LYS A 284 -14.15 -16.02 4.78
CA LYS A 284 -13.98 -17.45 4.47
C LYS A 284 -13.06 -18.17 5.46
N LYS A 285 -12.07 -17.49 6.05
CA LYS A 285 -11.13 -18.12 7.02
C LYS A 285 -11.78 -18.42 8.36
N VAL A 286 -12.80 -17.64 8.74
CA VAL A 286 -13.44 -17.71 10.06
C VAL A 286 -14.92 -18.12 9.96
N ILE A 287 -15.40 -18.41 8.75
CA ILE A 287 -16.75 -18.89 8.45
C ILE A 287 -17.83 -17.92 8.96
N ILE A 288 -17.68 -16.63 8.63
CA ILE A 288 -18.71 -15.60 8.85
C ILE A 288 -19.20 -15.04 7.51
N SER A 289 -20.32 -14.32 7.52
CA SER A 289 -20.84 -13.57 6.39
C SER A 289 -20.20 -12.18 6.32
N PRO A 290 -19.97 -11.61 5.12
CA PRO A 290 -19.65 -10.19 4.98
C PRO A 290 -20.67 -9.26 5.66
N SER A 291 -21.93 -9.70 5.79
CA SER A 291 -22.98 -8.95 6.50
C SER A 291 -22.76 -8.89 8.01
N ASP A 292 -21.94 -9.77 8.60
CA ASP A 292 -21.66 -9.77 10.04
C ASP A 292 -20.64 -8.69 10.44
N ILE A 293 -19.93 -8.11 9.44
CA ILE A 293 -19.06 -6.96 9.65
C ILE A 293 -19.96 -5.76 9.96
N SER A 294 -19.86 -5.19 11.15
CA SER A 294 -20.71 -4.08 11.59
C SER A 294 -20.11 -2.71 11.24
N TYR A 295 -18.80 -2.64 11.02
CA TYR A 295 -18.06 -1.38 10.91
C TYR A 295 -16.76 -1.54 10.11
N ILE A 296 -16.43 -0.57 9.25
CA ILE A 296 -15.19 -0.54 8.47
C ILE A 296 -14.42 0.77 8.72
N MET A 297 -13.14 0.64 9.09
CA MET A 297 -12.19 1.75 9.16
C MET A 297 -11.13 1.57 8.07
N ALA A 298 -10.94 2.58 7.22
CA ALA A 298 -10.01 2.54 6.11
C ALA A 298 -9.00 3.70 6.17
N ALA A 299 -7.76 3.43 5.79
CA ALA A 299 -6.69 4.41 5.61
C ALA A 299 -6.04 4.22 4.24
N GLY A 300 -5.50 5.29 3.67
CA GLY A 300 -4.84 5.28 2.37
C GLY A 300 -4.52 6.69 1.93
N ASN A 301 -3.61 6.84 0.96
CA ASN A 301 -3.27 8.16 0.45
C ASN A 301 -4.49 8.88 -0.15
N THR A 302 -4.37 10.19 -0.30
CA THR A 302 -5.48 11.06 -0.71
C THR A 302 -6.08 10.64 -2.06
N ILE A 303 -5.24 10.24 -3.02
CA ILE A 303 -5.68 9.77 -4.33
C ILE A 303 -6.49 8.47 -4.19
N MET A 304 -5.98 7.50 -3.42
CA MET A 304 -6.70 6.23 -3.20
C MET A 304 -8.06 6.45 -2.54
N SER A 305 -8.14 7.37 -1.59
CA SER A 305 -9.41 7.74 -0.94
C SER A 305 -10.39 8.42 -1.91
N HIS A 306 -9.91 9.32 -2.79
CA HIS A 306 -10.74 9.94 -3.83
C HIS A 306 -11.25 8.90 -4.83
N LEU A 307 -10.38 8.00 -5.29
CA LEU A 307 -10.77 6.95 -6.23
C LEU A 307 -11.79 5.97 -5.64
N LEU A 308 -11.67 5.60 -4.36
CA LEU A 308 -12.67 4.77 -3.67
C LEU A 308 -14.06 5.42 -3.66
N LEU A 309 -14.09 6.73 -3.40
CA LEU A 309 -15.32 7.51 -3.33
C LEU A 309 -15.83 8.01 -4.69
N ALA A 310 -15.13 7.69 -5.79
CA ALA A 310 -15.37 8.26 -7.12
C ALA A 310 -15.39 9.80 -7.14
N LEU A 311 -14.53 10.44 -6.35
CA LEU A 311 -14.26 11.87 -6.43
C LEU A 311 -13.22 12.11 -7.54
N ASP A 312 -13.45 13.11 -8.40
CA ASP A 312 -12.55 13.41 -9.51
C ASP A 312 -11.17 13.86 -8.99
N PRO A 313 -10.09 13.10 -9.25
CA PRO A 313 -8.79 13.40 -8.69
C PRO A 313 -7.97 14.35 -9.57
N LYS A 314 -8.53 14.93 -10.64
CA LYS A 314 -7.81 15.77 -11.60
C LYS A 314 -6.92 16.83 -10.95
N PHE A 315 -7.51 17.60 -10.03
CA PHE A 315 -6.85 18.77 -9.44
C PHE A 315 -5.82 18.44 -8.35
N LEU A 316 -5.70 17.16 -7.96
CA LEU A 316 -4.67 16.75 -6.99
C LEU A 316 -3.25 16.82 -7.59
N ARG A 317 -3.13 16.72 -8.91
CA ARG A 317 -1.83 16.80 -9.63
C ARG A 317 -1.60 18.10 -10.38
N GLU A 318 -2.61 18.97 -10.45
CA GLU A 318 -2.50 20.26 -11.13
C GLU A 318 -2.21 21.32 -10.08
N ALA A 319 -1.12 22.09 -10.25
CA ALA A 319 -0.80 23.19 -9.35
C ALA A 319 -2.02 24.13 -9.23
N PRO A 320 -2.43 24.53 -8.00
CA PRO A 320 -1.72 24.41 -6.73
C PRO A 320 -2.05 23.14 -5.89
N TYR A 321 -2.28 21.99 -6.52
CA TYR A 321 -2.37 20.65 -5.94
C TYR A 321 -3.45 20.52 -4.86
N VAL A 322 -4.70 20.85 -5.21
CA VAL A 322 -5.80 20.98 -4.24
C VAL A 322 -6.73 19.76 -4.29
N PRO A 323 -6.87 18.99 -3.19
CA PRO A 323 -7.83 17.90 -3.12
C PRO A 323 -9.27 18.41 -3.02
N THR A 324 -10.25 17.61 -3.47
CA THR A 324 -11.67 17.94 -3.34
C THR A 324 -12.08 18.10 -1.88
N CYS A 325 -11.61 17.19 -1.03
CA CYS A 325 -11.77 17.28 0.42
C CYS A 325 -10.62 16.56 1.13
N SER A 326 -10.32 17.01 2.35
CA SER A 326 -9.37 16.37 3.27
C SER A 326 -10.08 15.60 4.39
N GLN A 327 -11.36 15.91 4.65
CA GLN A 327 -12.20 15.19 5.58
C GLN A 327 -13.33 14.52 4.82
N PHE A 328 -13.34 13.20 4.84
CA PHE A 328 -14.30 12.41 4.06
C PHE A 328 -15.65 12.28 4.78
N PRO A 329 -16.77 12.26 4.03
CA PRO A 329 -18.08 12.05 4.61
C PRO A 329 -18.21 10.65 5.21
N LEU A 330 -19.20 10.48 6.10
CA LEU A 330 -19.59 9.15 6.55
C LEU A 330 -20.29 8.44 5.39
N THR A 331 -19.73 7.32 4.92
CA THR A 331 -20.22 6.66 3.71
C THR A 331 -20.81 5.29 4.04
N ARG A 332 -21.96 4.94 3.44
CA ARG A 332 -22.50 3.58 3.50
C ARG A 332 -21.65 2.67 2.61
N ALA A 333 -21.06 1.63 3.18
CA ALA A 333 -20.16 0.72 2.47
C ALA A 333 -20.85 0.07 1.25
N ALA A 334 -22.07 -0.43 1.44
CA ALA A 334 -22.87 -1.02 0.36
C ALA A 334 -23.16 -0.04 -0.79
N GLY A 335 -23.28 1.27 -0.50
CA GLY A 335 -23.49 2.30 -1.52
C GLY A 335 -22.30 2.49 -2.47
N LEU A 336 -21.09 2.09 -2.04
CA LEU A 336 -19.89 2.06 -2.88
C LEU A 336 -19.76 0.75 -3.68
N GLY A 337 -20.58 -0.27 -3.37
CA GLY A 337 -20.45 -1.63 -3.87
C GLY A 337 -19.57 -2.55 -2.99
N VAL A 338 -19.22 -2.11 -1.77
CA VAL A 338 -18.48 -2.94 -0.81
C VAL A 338 -19.43 -4.00 -0.23
N TYR A 339 -18.98 -5.26 -0.18
CA TYR A 339 -19.74 -6.39 0.36
C TYR A 339 -19.83 -6.28 1.87
N ALA A 340 -20.91 -5.67 2.33
CA ALA A 340 -21.23 -5.48 3.73
C ALA A 340 -22.74 -5.28 3.86
N HIS A 341 -23.28 -5.43 5.07
CA HIS A 341 -24.70 -5.13 5.30
C HIS A 341 -25.00 -3.65 4.92
N PRO A 342 -26.20 -3.29 4.41
CA PRO A 342 -26.53 -1.91 4.04
C PRO A 342 -26.36 -0.86 5.17
N SER A 343 -26.39 -1.33 6.42
CA SER A 343 -26.10 -0.55 7.63
C SER A 343 -24.61 -0.36 7.91
N VAL A 344 -23.69 -0.88 7.10
CA VAL A 344 -22.27 -0.78 7.43
C VAL A 344 -21.74 0.56 6.96
N ARG A 345 -21.10 1.26 7.90
CA ARG A 345 -20.49 2.55 7.64
C ARG A 345 -18.99 2.35 7.43
N LEU A 346 -18.48 2.97 6.37
CA LEU A 346 -17.06 3.03 6.06
C LEU A 346 -16.56 4.43 6.44
N PHE A 347 -15.53 4.45 7.28
CA PHE A 347 -14.85 5.67 7.70
C PHE A 347 -13.47 5.68 7.08
N LEU A 348 -13.12 6.81 6.47
CA LEU A 348 -11.77 7.06 5.98
C LEU A 348 -11.01 7.92 6.98
N TYR A 349 -9.72 7.63 7.15
CA TYR A 349 -8.80 8.61 7.73
C TYR A 349 -8.83 9.91 6.92
N PRO A 350 -8.73 11.07 7.58
CA PRO A 350 -8.56 12.33 6.86
C PRO A 350 -7.23 12.36 6.11
N SER A 351 -7.09 13.29 5.17
CA SER A 351 -5.85 13.61 4.46
C SER A 351 -5.27 14.94 4.92
N VAL A 352 -3.97 15.16 4.72
CA VAL A 352 -3.33 16.46 4.95
C VAL A 352 -3.30 17.28 3.66
N ALA A 353 -2.82 16.68 2.57
CA ALA A 353 -2.63 17.33 1.27
C ALA A 353 -2.84 16.33 0.12
N SER A 354 -2.56 16.73 -1.12
CA SER A 354 -2.73 15.87 -2.30
C SER A 354 -1.88 14.60 -2.24
N TYR A 355 -0.65 14.67 -1.74
CA TYR A 355 0.28 13.54 -1.69
C TYR A 355 0.55 12.99 -0.28
N VAL A 356 0.00 13.62 0.77
CA VAL A 356 0.06 13.12 2.15
C VAL A 356 -1.35 12.84 2.64
N GLY A 357 -1.70 11.56 2.72
CA GLY A 357 -3.07 11.12 3.02
C GLY A 357 -3.26 10.48 4.38
N GLY A 358 -4.35 9.71 4.46
CA GLY A 358 -4.80 9.10 5.71
C GLY A 358 -3.99 7.91 6.17
N ASP A 359 -3.26 7.27 5.28
CA ASP A 359 -2.23 6.27 5.59
C ASP A 359 -1.16 6.85 6.51
N ILE A 360 -0.63 8.03 6.19
CA ILE A 360 0.43 8.68 6.98
C ILE A 360 -0.11 9.18 8.32
N ILE A 361 -1.28 9.83 8.30
CA ILE A 361 -1.94 10.25 9.55
C ILE A 361 -2.21 9.03 10.44
N SER A 362 -2.64 7.91 9.86
CA SER A 362 -2.87 6.65 10.58
C SER A 362 -1.59 6.10 11.21
N GLY A 363 -0.46 6.13 10.49
CA GLY A 363 0.86 5.73 11.03
C GLY A 363 1.34 6.62 12.18
N VAL A 364 1.27 7.94 12.02
CA VAL A 364 1.64 8.94 13.04
C VAL A 364 0.73 8.85 14.27
N HIS A 365 -0.56 8.63 14.04
CA HIS A 365 -1.53 8.37 15.10
C HIS A 365 -1.21 7.08 15.86
N ALA A 366 -0.88 5.99 15.15
CA ALA A 366 -0.56 4.70 15.73
C ALA A 366 0.66 4.75 16.66
N CYS A 367 1.73 5.45 16.26
CA CYS A 367 2.96 5.56 17.08
C CYS A 367 2.93 6.72 18.09
N GLN A 368 1.78 7.39 18.25
CA GLN A 368 1.58 8.48 19.22
C GLN A 368 2.61 9.62 19.16
N MET A 369 3.14 9.90 17.97
CA MET A 369 4.11 10.99 17.78
C MET A 369 3.54 12.35 18.24
N HIS A 370 2.22 12.54 18.09
CA HIS A 370 1.47 13.73 18.51
C HIS A 370 1.25 13.88 20.02
N LYS A 371 1.78 12.95 20.84
CA LYS A 371 1.69 12.99 22.32
C LYS A 371 3.06 12.90 22.97
N SER A 372 4.11 13.19 22.22
CA SER A 372 5.48 13.04 22.69
C SER A 372 6.27 14.30 22.38
N PRO A 373 7.06 14.82 23.33
CA PRO A 373 7.87 16.02 23.10
C PRO A 373 9.12 15.75 22.24
N LYS A 374 9.52 14.49 22.11
CA LYS A 374 10.75 14.09 21.38
C LYS A 374 10.62 14.34 19.88
N ILE A 375 11.62 14.97 19.29
CA ILE A 375 11.70 15.25 17.87
C ILE A 375 11.87 13.94 17.10
N THR A 376 10.89 13.64 16.25
CA THR A 376 10.77 12.36 15.58
C THR A 376 10.73 12.55 14.07
N LEU A 377 11.55 11.78 13.35
CA LEU A 377 11.45 11.62 11.89
C LEU A 377 10.68 10.33 11.60
N PHE A 378 9.46 10.45 11.09
CA PHE A 378 8.66 9.33 10.60
C PHE A 378 8.85 9.19 9.09
N ILE A 379 9.13 7.97 8.63
CA ILE A 379 9.38 7.66 7.23
C ILE A 379 8.49 6.48 6.84
N ASP A 380 7.55 6.68 5.93
CA ASP A 380 6.85 5.56 5.28
C ASP A 380 7.56 5.20 3.98
N ILE A 381 8.22 4.03 3.98
CA ILE A 381 8.95 3.57 2.80
C ILE A 381 8.01 2.71 1.96
N GLY A 382 7.24 3.38 1.11
CA GLY A 382 6.39 2.82 0.08
C GLY A 382 6.65 3.43 -1.29
N THR A 383 5.63 3.44 -2.14
CA THR A 383 5.73 3.94 -3.52
C THR A 383 6.03 5.44 -3.60
N ASN A 384 5.50 6.27 -2.68
CA ASN A 384 5.66 7.73 -2.71
C ASN A 384 6.51 8.33 -1.57
N GLY A 385 7.20 7.49 -0.78
CA GLY A 385 8.22 7.97 0.15
C GLY A 385 7.78 9.14 1.04
N GLU A 386 6.74 8.94 1.84
CA GLU A 386 6.16 9.98 2.69
C GLU A 386 6.93 10.18 4.00
N ILE A 387 7.02 11.44 4.44
CA ILE A 387 7.90 11.86 5.54
C ILE A 387 7.13 12.80 6.47
N VAL A 388 7.31 12.63 7.78
CA VAL A 388 6.81 13.56 8.80
C VAL A 388 7.91 13.86 9.81
N ILE A 389 8.10 15.12 10.16
CA ILE A 389 9.03 15.57 11.20
C ILE A 389 8.27 16.40 12.22
N GLY A 390 8.52 16.18 13.50
CA GLY A 390 7.95 16.99 14.56
C GLY A 390 7.76 16.25 15.88
N ASN A 391 6.81 16.74 16.66
CA ASN A 391 6.47 16.27 17.99
C ASN A 391 5.00 16.61 18.33
N GLU A 392 4.64 16.65 19.62
CA GLU A 392 3.28 17.02 20.07
C GLU A 392 2.87 18.47 19.81
N GLU A 393 3.82 19.39 19.61
CA GLU A 393 3.56 20.82 19.43
C GLU A 393 3.39 21.21 17.96
N TRP A 394 4.19 20.61 17.08
CA TRP A 394 4.20 20.91 15.65
C TRP A 394 4.57 19.69 14.82
N MET A 395 4.08 19.62 13.58
CA MET A 395 4.52 18.64 12.60
C MET A 395 4.55 19.23 11.19
N VAL A 396 5.61 18.92 10.45
CA VAL A 396 5.70 19.18 9.01
C VAL A 396 5.80 17.86 8.27
N CYS A 397 5.17 17.78 7.10
CA CYS A 397 5.18 16.57 6.29
C CYS A 397 5.36 16.88 4.82
N THR A 398 5.82 15.89 4.08
CA THR A 398 5.89 15.93 2.63
C THR A 398 5.84 14.53 2.02
N ALA A 399 5.76 14.44 0.71
CA ALA A 399 5.90 13.22 -0.06
C ALA A 399 7.01 13.38 -1.09
N CYS A 400 7.88 12.37 -1.22
CA CYS A 400 9.00 12.39 -2.16
C CYS A 400 8.73 11.42 -3.30
N SER A 401 8.92 11.82 -4.56
CA SER A 401 8.82 10.89 -5.68
C SER A 401 10.04 9.94 -5.74
N ALA A 402 10.17 9.03 -4.77
CA ALA A 402 11.21 8.00 -4.74
C ALA A 402 11.02 6.95 -5.86
N GLY A 403 9.77 6.75 -6.30
CA GLY A 403 9.43 5.74 -7.30
C GLY A 403 9.54 4.30 -6.76
N PRO A 404 9.10 3.30 -7.54
CA PRO A 404 8.91 1.94 -7.04
C PRO A 404 10.21 1.10 -6.96
N ALA A 405 11.39 1.70 -7.01
CA ALA A 405 12.67 0.98 -7.06
C ALA A 405 12.84 0.00 -5.88
N PHE A 406 12.47 0.44 -4.66
CA PHE A 406 12.50 -0.40 -3.46
C PHE A 406 11.41 -1.49 -3.44
N GLU A 407 10.39 -1.38 -4.29
CA GLU A 407 9.39 -2.43 -4.51
C GLU A 407 9.77 -3.37 -5.67
N GLY A 408 10.91 -3.13 -6.31
CA GLY A 408 11.40 -3.86 -7.49
C GLY A 408 10.90 -3.30 -8.83
N GLY A 409 10.10 -2.22 -8.82
CA GLY A 409 9.63 -1.55 -10.03
C GLY A 409 10.75 -0.74 -10.70
N GLY A 410 10.78 -0.74 -12.04
CA GLY A 410 11.82 -0.02 -12.80
C GLY A 410 13.21 -0.68 -12.79
N ILE A 411 13.36 -1.86 -12.16
CA ILE A 411 14.61 -2.62 -12.09
C ILE A 411 14.50 -3.84 -13.01
N LYS A 412 15.51 -4.12 -13.83
CA LYS A 412 15.48 -5.12 -14.92
C LYS A 412 15.03 -6.51 -14.46
N HIS A 413 15.65 -7.01 -13.40
CA HIS A 413 15.29 -8.23 -12.69
C HIS A 413 14.68 -7.96 -11.31
N GLY A 414 14.14 -6.75 -11.10
CA GLY A 414 13.44 -6.39 -9.89
C GLY A 414 12.13 -7.16 -9.78
N MET A 415 11.81 -7.58 -8.56
CA MET A 415 10.54 -8.23 -8.24
C MET A 415 10.19 -7.98 -6.79
N ARG A 416 8.92 -8.16 -6.42
CA ARG A 416 8.51 -8.05 -5.01
C ARG A 416 9.07 -9.20 -4.18
N ALA A 417 9.12 -8.97 -2.87
CA ALA A 417 9.47 -9.97 -1.87
C ALA A 417 8.50 -11.17 -1.94
N SER A 418 8.88 -12.19 -2.71
CA SER A 418 8.12 -13.42 -2.93
C SER A 418 9.06 -14.59 -3.17
N LYS A 419 8.52 -15.82 -3.25
CA LYS A 419 9.33 -17.05 -3.39
C LYS A 419 10.33 -16.94 -4.53
N GLY A 420 11.62 -17.07 -4.21
CA GLY A 420 12.72 -16.96 -5.17
C GLY A 420 13.24 -15.54 -5.39
N ALA A 421 12.66 -14.50 -4.78
CA ALA A 421 13.30 -13.19 -4.75
C ALA A 421 14.56 -13.24 -3.88
N ILE A 422 15.64 -12.66 -4.37
CA ILE A 422 16.89 -12.48 -3.62
C ILE A 422 16.64 -11.38 -2.59
N GLU A 423 16.68 -11.73 -1.31
CA GLU A 423 16.43 -10.84 -0.18
C GLU A 423 17.70 -10.35 0.51
N ASN A 424 18.81 -11.06 0.30
CA ASN A 424 20.11 -10.75 0.88
C ASN A 424 21.23 -11.21 -0.08
N PHE A 425 22.35 -10.49 -0.05
CA PHE A 425 23.51 -10.65 -0.90
C PHE A 425 24.77 -10.39 -0.08
N HIS A 426 25.81 -11.16 -0.34
CA HIS A 426 27.18 -10.91 0.12
C HIS A 426 28.12 -11.18 -1.03
N ILE A 427 29.24 -10.45 -1.08
CA ILE A 427 30.27 -10.68 -2.09
C ILE A 427 31.60 -11.03 -1.44
N HIS A 428 32.30 -12.02 -1.99
CA HIS A 428 33.66 -12.31 -1.54
C HIS A 428 34.61 -11.19 -1.99
N PRO A 429 35.41 -10.58 -1.10
CA PRO A 429 36.20 -9.38 -1.42
C PRO A 429 37.26 -9.62 -2.50
N GLU A 430 37.91 -10.78 -2.50
CA GLU A 430 38.94 -11.10 -3.51
C GLU A 430 38.37 -11.72 -4.79
N THR A 431 37.57 -12.78 -4.67
CA THR A 431 37.06 -13.53 -5.84
C THR A 431 35.88 -12.86 -6.53
N LEU A 432 35.25 -11.88 -5.88
CA LEU A 432 34.04 -11.21 -6.36
C LEU A 432 32.89 -12.17 -6.69
N GLU A 433 32.89 -13.36 -6.08
CA GLU A 433 31.81 -14.34 -6.20
C GLU A 433 30.68 -14.01 -5.20
N PRO A 434 29.41 -14.01 -5.64
CA PRO A 434 28.28 -13.65 -4.80
C PRO A 434 27.73 -14.86 -4.04
N MET A 435 27.38 -14.64 -2.78
CA MET A 435 26.47 -15.48 -2.01
C MET A 435 25.11 -14.80 -1.94
N ILE A 436 24.05 -15.53 -2.30
CA ILE A 436 22.68 -15.01 -2.29
C ILE A 436 21.79 -15.80 -1.34
N ILE A 437 20.84 -15.10 -0.72
CA ILE A 437 19.76 -15.71 0.06
C ILE A 437 18.45 -15.33 -0.60
N THR A 438 17.60 -16.32 -0.83
CA THR A 438 16.29 -16.14 -1.45
C THR A 438 15.16 -16.45 -0.47
N ILE A 439 14.05 -15.74 -0.66
CA ILE A 439 12.83 -16.02 0.08
C ILE A 439 12.37 -17.45 -0.21
N ALA A 440 12.04 -18.16 0.87
CA ALA A 440 11.69 -19.59 0.87
C ALA A 440 12.79 -20.54 0.36
N ARG A 441 14.05 -20.06 0.30
CA ARG A 441 15.23 -20.86 -0.06
C ARG A 441 15.07 -21.61 -1.39
N SER A 442 14.38 -21.00 -2.35
CA SER A 442 14.19 -21.56 -3.69
C SER A 442 15.18 -20.97 -4.70
N LYS A 443 15.24 -21.54 -5.90
CA LYS A 443 16.04 -20.95 -6.99
C LYS A 443 15.71 -19.46 -7.19
N PRO A 444 16.71 -18.60 -7.42
CA PRO A 444 16.50 -17.17 -7.58
C PRO A 444 15.71 -16.88 -8.86
N ARG A 445 14.76 -15.95 -8.79
CA ARG A 445 13.94 -15.51 -9.93
C ARG A 445 14.11 -14.01 -10.24
N GLY A 446 14.59 -13.25 -9.27
CA GLY A 446 14.80 -11.80 -9.37
C GLY A 446 15.25 -11.23 -8.03
N ILE A 447 15.26 -9.91 -7.92
CA ILE A 447 15.82 -9.14 -6.80
C ILE A 447 14.69 -8.35 -6.13
N CYS A 448 14.45 -8.51 -4.83
CA CYS A 448 13.56 -7.61 -4.09
C CYS A 448 14.32 -6.42 -3.50
N GLY A 449 13.62 -5.38 -3.03
CA GLY A 449 14.29 -4.16 -2.61
C GLY A 449 15.32 -4.33 -1.48
N SER A 450 15.12 -5.26 -0.54
CA SER A 450 16.13 -5.53 0.50
C SER A 450 17.38 -6.17 -0.11
N GLY A 451 17.18 -7.05 -1.10
CA GLY A 451 18.25 -7.60 -1.92
C GLY A 451 18.95 -6.51 -2.74
N LEU A 452 18.21 -5.56 -3.30
CA LEU A 452 18.76 -4.45 -4.09
C LEU A 452 19.66 -3.55 -3.23
N ILE A 453 19.20 -3.12 -2.04
CA ILE A 453 20.01 -2.36 -1.08
C ILE A 453 21.27 -3.15 -0.71
N SER A 454 21.12 -4.45 -0.43
CA SER A 454 22.23 -5.34 -0.08
C SER A 454 23.27 -5.48 -1.18
N ILE A 455 22.82 -5.69 -2.42
CA ILE A 455 23.67 -5.80 -3.60
C ILE A 455 24.48 -4.52 -3.78
N VAL A 456 23.82 -3.36 -3.78
CA VAL A 456 24.51 -2.09 -4.06
C VAL A 456 25.49 -1.74 -2.94
N SER A 457 25.11 -1.93 -1.68
CA SER A 457 26.00 -1.71 -0.54
C SER A 457 27.26 -2.56 -0.62
N GLU A 458 27.12 -3.87 -0.87
CA GLU A 458 28.25 -4.81 -0.92
C GLU A 458 29.11 -4.61 -2.17
N LEU A 459 28.51 -4.28 -3.33
CA LEU A 459 29.28 -3.96 -4.54
C LEU A 459 30.07 -2.66 -4.40
N LEU A 460 29.54 -1.67 -3.68
CA LEU A 460 30.24 -0.43 -3.34
C LEU A 460 31.43 -0.72 -2.41
N GLU A 461 31.19 -1.47 -1.32
CA GLU A 461 32.23 -1.83 -0.34
C GLU A 461 33.34 -2.67 -0.98
N ALA A 462 32.99 -3.64 -1.84
CA ALA A 462 33.96 -4.44 -2.58
C ALA A 462 34.65 -3.67 -3.72
N GLY A 463 34.24 -2.43 -4.01
CA GLY A 463 34.84 -1.62 -5.05
C GLY A 463 34.55 -2.06 -6.49
N VAL A 464 33.52 -2.88 -6.64
CA VAL A 464 32.98 -3.30 -7.95
C VAL A 464 32.24 -2.14 -8.60
N VAL A 465 31.61 -1.30 -7.78
CA VAL A 465 30.92 -0.07 -8.18
C VAL A 465 31.55 1.12 -7.45
N ASP A 466 31.66 2.26 -8.14
CA ASP A 466 32.11 3.52 -7.55
C ASP A 466 30.97 4.32 -6.91
N GLN A 467 31.28 5.49 -6.36
CA GLN A 467 30.28 6.36 -5.72
C GLN A 467 29.26 6.94 -6.71
N GLN A 468 29.54 6.91 -8.01
CA GLN A 468 28.63 7.36 -9.07
C GLN A 468 27.71 6.22 -9.56
N GLY A 469 27.81 5.03 -8.98
CA GLY A 469 27.04 3.87 -9.43
C GLY A 469 27.57 3.25 -10.73
N LYS A 470 28.83 3.49 -11.10
CA LYS A 470 29.45 2.92 -12.31
C LYS A 470 30.33 1.74 -11.97
N PHE A 471 30.30 0.71 -12.81
CA PHE A 471 31.13 -0.47 -12.60
C PHE A 471 32.60 -0.14 -12.88
N ASN A 472 33.48 -0.64 -12.03
CA ASN A 472 34.92 -0.49 -12.19
C ASN A 472 35.40 -1.31 -13.41
N ARG A 473 35.67 -0.61 -14.51
CA ARG A 473 36.05 -1.21 -15.79
C ARG A 473 37.45 -1.83 -15.80
N ASN A 474 38.27 -1.52 -14.80
CA ASN A 474 39.60 -2.10 -14.64
C ASN A 474 39.55 -3.48 -13.97
N LEU A 475 38.40 -3.89 -13.42
CA LEU A 475 38.20 -5.22 -12.87
C LEU A 475 37.81 -6.20 -13.98
N GLU A 476 38.78 -6.93 -14.50
CA GLU A 476 38.50 -8.05 -15.40
C GLU A 476 37.91 -9.23 -14.61
N HIS A 477 36.58 -9.35 -14.62
CA HIS A 477 35.88 -10.42 -13.94
C HIS A 477 34.75 -10.99 -14.79
N LYS A 478 34.60 -12.31 -14.84
CA LYS A 478 33.60 -13.00 -15.67
C LYS A 478 32.14 -12.59 -15.41
N ARG A 479 31.85 -12.05 -14.22
CA ARG A 479 30.50 -11.56 -13.84
C ARG A 479 30.25 -10.12 -14.25
N ILE A 480 31.28 -9.33 -14.57
CA ILE A 480 31.14 -7.96 -15.06
C ILE A 480 31.23 -8.01 -16.58
N ARG A 481 30.17 -7.57 -17.26
CA ARG A 481 30.13 -7.56 -18.72
C ARG A 481 29.29 -6.41 -19.26
N THR A 482 29.41 -6.16 -20.56
CA THR A 482 28.51 -5.24 -21.26
C THR A 482 27.24 -5.98 -21.69
N GLY A 483 26.09 -5.51 -21.21
CA GLY A 483 24.75 -5.94 -21.62
C GLY A 483 24.08 -4.94 -22.56
N LEU A 484 22.77 -5.11 -22.76
CA LEU A 484 21.94 -4.19 -23.57
C LEU A 484 21.79 -2.80 -22.94
N ASP A 485 21.77 -2.76 -21.60
CA ASP A 485 21.49 -1.57 -20.79
C ASP A 485 22.78 -0.98 -20.19
N GLY A 486 23.92 -1.18 -20.85
CA GLY A 486 25.25 -0.80 -20.34
C GLY A 486 25.94 -1.93 -19.59
N TYR A 487 26.85 -1.59 -18.66
CA TYR A 487 27.54 -2.59 -17.86
C TYR A 487 26.58 -3.27 -16.86
N GLU A 488 26.81 -4.56 -16.63
CA GLU A 488 26.01 -5.36 -15.70
C GLU A 488 26.89 -6.33 -14.91
N TYR A 489 26.48 -6.60 -13.67
CA TYR A 489 27.03 -7.65 -12.83
C TYR A 489 26.07 -8.84 -12.75
N VAL A 490 26.55 -10.04 -13.08
CA VAL A 490 25.77 -11.28 -13.03
C VAL A 490 25.69 -11.79 -11.60
N ILE A 491 24.52 -11.68 -11.00
CA ILE A 491 24.21 -12.14 -9.64
C ILE A 491 24.04 -13.67 -9.64
N ALA A 492 23.21 -14.20 -10.56
CA ALA A 492 22.98 -15.63 -10.71
C ALA A 492 22.96 -16.05 -12.18
N TRP A 493 23.63 -17.16 -12.51
CA TRP A 493 23.65 -17.70 -13.87
C TRP A 493 22.33 -18.39 -14.21
N SER A 494 22.00 -18.44 -15.50
CA SER A 494 20.82 -19.11 -16.05
C SER A 494 20.61 -20.56 -15.58
N LYS A 495 21.70 -21.33 -15.43
CA LYS A 495 21.63 -22.72 -14.93
C LYS A 495 21.17 -22.81 -13.47
N ASP A 496 21.45 -21.77 -12.68
CA ASP A 496 21.18 -21.71 -11.24
C ASP A 496 19.85 -20.98 -10.96
N SER A 497 19.35 -20.19 -11.90
CA SER A 497 18.10 -19.43 -11.77
C SER A 497 16.84 -20.27 -12.00
N GLY A 498 15.75 -19.83 -11.40
CA GLY A 498 14.41 -20.38 -11.60
C GLY A 498 13.76 -19.93 -12.92
N THR A 499 14.29 -18.88 -13.56
CA THR A 499 13.80 -18.33 -14.83
C THR A 499 14.54 -18.88 -16.05
N ARG A 500 15.61 -19.67 -15.84
CA ARG A 500 16.53 -20.14 -16.90
C ARG A 500 17.20 -19.00 -17.69
N LYS A 501 17.22 -17.79 -17.12
CA LYS A 501 17.92 -16.61 -17.62
C LYS A 501 18.91 -16.15 -16.56
N ASP A 502 20.00 -15.49 -16.98
CA ASP A 502 20.89 -14.82 -16.04
C ASP A 502 20.09 -13.76 -15.27
N ILE A 503 20.35 -13.63 -13.97
CA ILE A 503 19.84 -12.55 -13.12
C ILE A 503 20.99 -11.58 -12.92
N VAL A 504 20.80 -10.35 -13.39
CA VAL A 504 21.83 -9.31 -13.40
C VAL A 504 21.34 -8.03 -12.71
N ILE A 505 22.30 -7.21 -12.28
CA ILE A 505 22.09 -5.82 -11.89
C ILE A 505 22.86 -4.92 -12.88
N THR A 506 22.19 -3.92 -13.45
CA THR A 506 22.74 -3.06 -14.51
C THR A 506 23.03 -1.64 -14.00
N GLU A 507 23.83 -0.86 -14.72
CA GLU A 507 24.04 0.57 -14.39
C GLU A 507 22.74 1.38 -14.41
N VAL A 508 21.77 1.04 -15.28
CA VAL A 508 20.45 1.68 -15.30
C VAL A 508 19.68 1.37 -14.01
N ASP A 509 19.80 0.15 -13.49
CA ASP A 509 19.20 -0.24 -12.21
C ASP A 509 19.84 0.51 -11.03
N LEU A 510 21.17 0.67 -11.05
CA LEU A 510 21.91 1.45 -10.07
C LEU A 510 21.50 2.93 -10.11
N ASP A 511 21.43 3.52 -11.30
CA ASP A 511 20.99 4.91 -11.50
C ASP A 511 19.54 5.12 -10.99
N ASN A 512 18.64 4.15 -11.21
CA ASN A 512 17.27 4.18 -10.69
C ASN A 512 17.24 4.14 -9.15
N LEU A 513 18.03 3.26 -8.53
CA LEU A 513 18.14 3.19 -7.06
C LEU A 513 18.72 4.49 -6.47
N ILE A 514 19.77 5.04 -7.09
CA ILE A 514 20.42 6.27 -6.63
C ILE A 514 19.45 7.45 -6.69
N ARG A 515 18.62 7.55 -7.73
CA ARG A 515 17.55 8.56 -7.79
C ARG A 515 16.51 8.35 -6.68
N ALA A 516 16.06 7.12 -6.48
CA ALA A 516 15.05 6.81 -5.47
C ALA A 516 15.53 7.16 -4.05
N LYS A 517 16.74 6.71 -3.69
CA LYS A 517 17.33 7.01 -2.38
C LYS A 517 17.67 8.49 -2.23
N GLY A 518 18.13 9.13 -3.31
CA GLY A 518 18.47 10.55 -3.31
C GLY A 518 17.25 11.44 -3.06
N ALA A 519 16.10 11.10 -3.64
CA ALA A 519 14.84 11.82 -3.41
C ALA A 519 14.40 11.74 -1.94
N MET A 520 14.50 10.56 -1.32
CA MET A 520 14.20 10.38 0.09
C MET A 520 15.15 11.19 0.99
N TYR A 521 16.46 11.05 0.78
CA TYR A 521 17.47 11.72 1.61
C TYR A 521 17.34 13.25 1.54
N ALA A 522 17.15 13.78 0.32
CA ALA A 522 16.92 15.20 0.09
C ALA A 522 15.61 15.69 0.72
N GLY A 523 14.57 14.86 0.73
CA GLY A 523 13.30 15.14 1.41
C GLY A 523 13.47 15.34 2.92
N TYR A 524 14.18 14.42 3.58
CA TYR A 524 14.47 14.53 5.02
C TYR A 524 15.27 15.81 5.33
N MET A 525 16.33 16.07 4.56
CA MET A 525 17.17 17.26 4.75
C MET A 525 16.38 18.55 4.58
N THR A 526 15.58 18.64 3.51
CA THR A 526 14.79 19.83 3.21
C THR A 526 13.77 20.11 4.30
N LEU A 527 13.11 19.08 4.83
CA LEU A 527 12.15 19.24 5.93
C LEU A 527 12.84 19.63 7.25
N LEU A 528 14.00 19.07 7.56
CA LEU A 528 14.75 19.45 8.77
C LEU A 528 15.21 20.91 8.70
N GLU A 529 15.80 21.31 7.57
CA GLU A 529 16.29 22.67 7.39
C GLU A 529 15.17 23.71 7.39
N SER A 530 13.99 23.38 6.86
CA SER A 530 12.85 24.32 6.85
C SER A 530 12.34 24.68 8.24
N VAL A 531 12.63 23.84 9.24
CA VAL A 531 12.34 24.09 10.66
C VAL A 531 13.60 24.42 11.48
N GLY A 532 14.72 24.69 10.80
CA GLY A 532 15.98 25.09 11.44
C GLY A 532 16.68 23.97 12.23
N MET A 533 16.47 22.72 11.84
CA MET A 533 17.01 21.52 12.48
C MET A 533 17.96 20.75 11.57
N THR A 534 18.69 19.81 12.17
CA THR A 534 19.61 18.88 11.50
C THR A 534 19.35 17.44 11.96
N PHE A 535 20.00 16.45 11.35
CA PHE A 535 19.89 15.05 11.78
C PHE A 535 20.37 14.83 13.22
N THR A 536 21.21 15.72 13.76
CA THR A 536 21.72 15.60 15.13
C THR A 536 20.65 15.91 16.19
N ASP A 537 19.66 16.73 15.83
CA ASP A 537 18.55 17.14 16.70
C ASP A 537 17.46 16.06 16.81
N LEU A 538 17.50 15.03 15.96
CA LEU A 538 16.53 13.94 15.99
C LEU A 538 16.73 13.06 17.23
N ASP A 539 15.69 12.91 18.04
CA ASP A 539 15.67 11.94 19.14
C ASP A 539 15.38 10.53 18.63
N ARG A 540 14.55 10.41 17.59
CA ARG A 540 14.01 9.13 17.10
C ARG A 540 13.75 9.17 15.60
N ILE A 541 13.92 8.01 14.95
CA ILE A 541 13.54 7.75 13.56
C ILE A 541 12.60 6.56 13.56
N ILE A 542 11.37 6.73 13.08
CA ILE A 542 10.35 5.68 13.00
C ILE A 542 10.13 5.33 11.54
N MET A 543 10.47 4.11 11.16
CA MET A 543 10.24 3.58 9.82
C MET A 543 8.92 2.79 9.79
N ALA A 544 8.08 3.10 8.82
CA ALA A 544 6.85 2.39 8.51
C ALA A 544 6.89 1.80 7.09
N GLY A 545 5.87 1.02 6.77
CA GLY A 545 5.71 0.36 5.48
C GLY A 545 6.19 -1.10 5.51
N ASN A 546 5.64 -1.91 4.62
CA ASN A 546 5.96 -3.35 4.53
C ASN A 546 7.43 -3.60 4.18
N PHE A 547 8.10 -2.62 3.54
CA PHE A 547 9.49 -2.71 3.15
C PHE A 547 10.45 -2.64 4.35
N GLY A 548 10.16 -1.76 5.32
CA GLY A 548 11.06 -1.48 6.44
C GLY A 548 11.44 -2.71 7.29
N ALA A 549 10.63 -3.76 7.32
CA ALA A 549 10.91 -4.98 8.09
C ALA A 549 12.14 -5.75 7.59
N TYR A 550 12.53 -5.53 6.35
CA TYR A 550 13.59 -6.26 5.66
C TYR A 550 14.81 -5.39 5.37
N ILE A 551 14.78 -4.11 5.75
CA ILE A 551 15.91 -3.20 5.55
C ILE A 551 16.98 -3.49 6.59
N ASP A 552 18.19 -3.77 6.10
CA ASP A 552 19.38 -3.72 6.93
C ASP A 552 19.84 -2.27 7.10
N LEU A 553 19.83 -1.78 8.35
CA LEU A 553 20.16 -0.40 8.67
C LEU A 553 21.56 -0.01 8.20
N GLU A 554 22.55 -0.88 8.40
CA GLU A 554 23.94 -0.56 8.02
C GLU A 554 24.07 -0.40 6.52
N ARG A 555 23.39 -1.25 5.75
CA ARG A 555 23.41 -1.20 4.28
C ARG A 555 22.63 -0.02 3.72
N ALA A 556 21.50 0.31 4.35
CA ALA A 556 20.72 1.49 3.99
C ALA A 556 21.48 2.79 4.26
N ILE A 557 22.23 2.87 5.36
CA ILE A 557 23.14 3.99 5.64
C ILE A 557 24.31 3.99 4.64
N CYS A 558 24.89 2.83 4.33
CA CYS A 558 26.01 2.69 3.38
C CYS A 558 25.67 3.23 1.98
N ILE A 559 24.46 3.01 1.48
CA ILE A 559 24.03 3.56 0.19
C ILE A 559 23.50 5.02 0.30
N GLY A 560 23.43 5.58 1.50
CA GLY A 560 22.90 6.92 1.76
C GLY A 560 21.39 7.05 1.60
N LEU A 561 20.64 5.98 1.88
CA LEU A 561 19.17 6.02 1.97
C LEU A 561 18.72 6.56 3.33
N LEU A 562 19.37 6.13 4.41
CA LEU A 562 19.08 6.57 5.77
C LEU A 562 20.23 7.43 6.32
N PRO A 563 19.96 8.39 7.22
CA PRO A 563 21.01 9.21 7.81
C PRO A 563 21.92 8.40 8.72
N ASP A 564 23.21 8.75 8.73
CA ASP A 564 24.21 8.13 9.58
C ASP A 564 24.15 8.69 11.01
N VAL A 565 23.17 8.20 11.78
CA VAL A 565 22.98 8.54 13.19
C VAL A 565 23.11 7.29 14.07
N ASP A 566 22.96 7.46 15.39
CA ASP A 566 22.94 6.36 16.34
C ASP A 566 21.83 5.35 15.99
N ARG A 567 22.21 4.06 15.90
CA ARG A 567 21.33 2.95 15.48
C ARG A 567 20.21 2.73 16.48
N GLU A 568 20.42 3.06 17.75
CA GLU A 568 19.39 2.97 18.81
C GLU A 568 18.25 3.98 18.63
N LYS A 569 18.42 4.99 17.76
CA LYS A 569 17.36 5.93 17.41
C LYS A 569 16.36 5.35 16.39
N PHE A 570 16.64 4.22 15.75
CA PHE A 570 15.77 3.64 14.72
C PHE A 570 14.73 2.67 15.30
N TYR A 571 13.48 2.88 14.92
CA TYR A 571 12.33 2.07 15.30
C TYR A 571 11.60 1.61 14.05
N TYR A 572 11.00 0.43 14.09
CA TYR A 572 10.21 -0.10 12.97
C TYR A 572 8.77 -0.36 13.41
N LEU A 573 7.83 0.35 12.80
CA LEU A 573 6.40 0.32 13.15
C LEU A 573 5.64 -0.83 12.48
N GLY A 574 6.13 -1.34 11.35
CA GLY A 574 5.32 -2.21 10.49
C GLY A 574 4.45 -1.42 9.53
N ASN A 575 3.30 -1.98 9.15
CA ASN A 575 2.28 -1.27 8.39
C ASN A 575 1.53 -0.28 9.32
N GLY A 576 2.05 0.95 9.39
CA GLY A 576 1.47 2.02 10.21
C GLY A 576 0.04 2.40 9.81
N SER A 577 -0.23 2.43 8.50
CA SER A 577 -1.57 2.71 7.94
C SER A 577 -2.62 1.74 8.49
N LEU A 578 -2.35 0.44 8.40
CA LEU A 578 -3.24 -0.60 8.88
C LEU A 578 -3.33 -0.63 10.40
N LEU A 579 -2.21 -0.44 11.12
CA LEU A 579 -2.19 -0.44 12.57
C LEU A 579 -3.04 0.70 13.15
N GLY A 580 -2.92 1.92 12.64
CA GLY A 580 -3.76 3.04 13.08
C GLY A 580 -5.23 2.82 12.72
N ALA A 581 -5.53 2.17 11.60
CA ALA A 581 -6.91 1.77 11.26
C ALA A 581 -7.48 0.79 12.29
N GLN A 582 -6.71 -0.20 12.74
CA GLN A 582 -7.12 -1.13 13.80
C GLN A 582 -7.37 -0.43 15.15
N ILE A 583 -6.47 0.50 15.53
CA ILE A 583 -6.61 1.26 16.78
C ILE A 583 -7.89 2.12 16.73
N SER A 584 -8.09 2.90 15.67
CA SER A 584 -9.31 3.71 15.49
C SER A 584 -10.59 2.88 15.33
N LEU A 585 -10.48 1.63 14.87
CA LEU A 585 -11.62 0.73 14.78
C LEU A 585 -12.05 0.23 16.18
N THR A 586 -11.10 0.04 17.09
CA THR A 586 -11.30 -0.62 18.39
C THR A 586 -11.41 0.34 19.57
N ASP A 587 -10.94 1.58 19.44
CA ASP A 587 -10.98 2.59 20.51
C ASP A 587 -11.59 3.91 20.00
N HIS A 588 -12.73 4.29 20.58
CA HIS A 588 -13.47 5.50 20.24
C HIS A 588 -12.75 6.81 20.61
N ASN A 589 -11.94 6.81 21.66
CA ASN A 589 -11.13 7.98 22.01
C ASN A 589 -10.01 8.16 21.00
N ARG A 590 -9.27 7.09 20.69
CA ARG A 590 -8.25 7.11 19.63
C ARG A 590 -8.84 7.43 18.26
N PHE A 591 -10.03 6.92 17.97
CA PHE A 591 -10.78 7.32 16.78
C PHE A 591 -10.90 8.85 16.72
N ARG A 592 -11.35 9.53 17.79
CA ARG A 592 -11.45 11.00 17.79
C ARG A 592 -10.10 11.69 17.66
N GLU A 593 -9.06 11.18 18.33
CA GLU A 593 -7.70 11.74 18.33
C GLU A 593 -7.08 11.83 16.93
N ARG A 594 -7.41 10.91 16.00
CA ARG A 594 -6.88 10.96 14.63
C ARG A 594 -7.09 12.31 13.92
N MET A 595 -8.15 13.03 14.27
CA MET A 595 -8.46 14.34 13.71
C MET A 595 -7.54 15.44 14.26
N GLN A 596 -6.98 15.27 15.45
CA GLN A 596 -6.00 16.18 16.03
C GLN A 596 -4.67 16.06 15.29
N VAL A 597 -4.24 14.83 15.00
CA VAL A 597 -3.02 14.56 14.20
C VAL A 597 -3.09 15.26 12.85
N SER A 598 -4.20 15.11 12.13
CA SER A 598 -4.43 15.79 10.86
C SER A 598 -4.33 17.32 10.94
N ARG A 599 -4.66 17.93 12.09
CA ARG A 599 -4.59 19.39 12.28
C ARG A 599 -3.20 19.89 12.67
N LEU A 600 -2.38 19.04 13.28
CA LEU A 600 -1.00 19.37 13.66
C LEU A 600 -0.04 19.31 12.46
N MET A 601 -0.37 18.49 11.46
CA MET A 601 0.46 18.28 10.28
C MET A 601 0.31 19.41 9.25
N THR A 602 1.43 20.04 8.92
CA THR A 602 1.54 21.05 7.85
C THR A 602 2.28 20.47 6.66
N ASN A 603 1.65 20.46 5.47
CA ASN A 603 2.30 19.98 4.26
C ASN A 603 3.26 21.02 3.67
N MET A 604 4.47 20.58 3.34
CA MET A 604 5.46 21.35 2.58
C MET A 604 5.61 20.75 1.18
N GLU A 605 5.47 21.58 0.15
CA GLU A 605 5.63 21.15 -1.24
C GLU A 605 7.10 21.23 -1.65
N LEU A 606 7.74 20.07 -1.85
CA LEU A 606 9.17 20.01 -2.17
C LEU A 606 9.47 20.57 -3.57
N SER A 607 8.53 20.49 -4.51
CA SER A 607 8.73 21.04 -5.85
C SER A 607 8.89 22.55 -5.87
N GLU A 608 8.34 23.24 -4.87
CA GLU A 608 8.44 24.69 -4.70
C GLU A 608 9.61 25.11 -3.79
N SER A 609 10.37 24.15 -3.25
CA SER A 609 11.54 24.38 -2.40
C SER A 609 12.82 24.45 -3.25
N PRO A 610 13.47 25.62 -3.39
CA PRO A 610 14.72 25.72 -4.13
C PRO A 610 15.83 24.81 -3.56
N GLN A 611 15.83 24.61 -2.24
CA GLN A 611 16.83 23.80 -1.53
C GLN A 611 16.70 22.30 -1.86
N PHE A 612 15.49 21.83 -2.18
CA PHE A 612 15.28 20.40 -2.43
C PHE A 612 16.13 19.90 -3.60
N MET A 613 16.19 20.65 -4.71
CA MET A 613 16.97 20.25 -5.88
C MET A 613 18.48 20.25 -5.59
N THR A 614 18.96 21.17 -4.75
CA THR A 614 20.36 21.18 -4.32
C THR A 614 20.70 19.94 -3.50
N HIS A 615 19.88 19.60 -2.50
CA HIS A 615 20.04 18.38 -1.71
C HIS A 615 19.90 17.12 -2.55
N TYR A 616 18.95 17.11 -3.48
CA TYR A 616 18.73 15.99 -4.38
C TYR A 616 19.96 15.72 -5.24
N MET A 617 20.53 16.74 -5.88
CA MET A 617 21.76 16.60 -6.66
C MET A 617 22.94 16.10 -5.82
N ALA A 618 23.09 16.59 -4.58
CA ALA A 618 24.13 16.13 -3.66
C ALA A 618 23.92 14.68 -3.21
N ALA A 619 22.66 14.22 -3.17
CA ALA A 619 22.28 12.87 -2.79
C ALA A 619 22.30 11.86 -3.95
N LEU A 620 22.67 12.25 -5.18
CA LEU A 620 22.83 11.34 -6.34
C LEU A 620 24.19 10.61 -6.39
N PHE A 621 24.79 10.37 -5.24
CA PHE A 621 26.06 9.63 -5.07
C PHE A 621 25.92 8.61 -3.94
N LEU A 622 26.78 7.60 -3.86
CA LEU A 622 26.79 6.59 -2.80
C LEU A 622 27.93 6.85 -1.79
N PRO A 623 27.64 7.12 -0.50
CA PRO A 623 26.34 7.46 0.07
C PRO A 623 25.87 8.88 -0.25
N HIS A 624 26.78 9.83 -0.50
CA HIS A 624 26.47 11.26 -0.73
C HIS A 624 27.72 11.99 -1.26
N THR A 625 27.56 13.16 -1.89
CA THR A 625 28.72 13.99 -2.29
C THR A 625 29.52 14.50 -1.09
N ASP A 626 28.81 14.83 -0.01
CA ASP A 626 29.41 15.22 1.27
C ASP A 626 29.53 13.99 2.20
N MET A 627 30.75 13.45 2.30
CA MET A 627 31.05 12.30 3.15
C MET A 627 31.04 12.62 4.65
N SER A 628 31.07 13.90 5.05
CA SER A 628 31.02 14.28 6.47
C SER A 628 29.67 13.93 7.11
N LEU A 629 28.62 13.79 6.30
CA LEU A 629 27.29 13.32 6.72
C LEU A 629 27.24 11.80 6.97
N PHE A 630 28.26 11.05 6.56
CA PHE A 630 28.32 9.59 6.65
C PHE A 630 29.65 9.10 7.24
N PRO A 631 30.00 9.51 8.48
CA PRO A 631 31.28 9.19 9.08
C PRO A 631 31.53 7.68 9.20
N SER A 632 30.51 6.88 9.51
CA SER A 632 30.67 5.42 9.64
C SER A 632 30.96 4.75 8.30
N VAL A 633 30.39 5.27 7.20
CA VAL A 633 30.64 4.78 5.84
C VAL A 633 32.02 5.23 5.36
N SER A 634 32.39 6.48 5.62
CA SER A 634 33.72 7.00 5.27
C SER A 634 34.85 6.18 5.89
N LEU A 635 34.71 5.79 7.16
CA LEU A 635 35.66 4.92 7.83
C LEU A 635 35.76 3.56 7.13
N LYS A 636 34.62 2.88 6.90
CA LYS A 636 34.59 1.58 6.21
C LYS A 636 35.22 1.62 4.82
N LEU A 637 34.94 2.67 4.03
CA LEU A 637 35.50 2.79 2.68
C LEU A 637 36.99 3.18 2.68
N SER A 638 37.51 3.77 3.76
CA SER A 638 38.93 4.12 3.90
C SER A 638 39.82 2.96 4.34
N GLU A 639 39.23 1.91 4.93
CA GLU A 639 39.93 0.68 5.33
C GLU A 639 40.16 -0.30 4.16
N ARG A 640 39.67 0.06 2.97
CA ARG A 640 39.91 -0.62 1.69
C ARG A 640 41.24 -0.21 1.09
#